data_AF-A0A9D5HY00-F1
#
_entry.id   AF-A0A9D5HY00-F1
#
_cell.length_a   1.000
_cell.length_b   1.000
_cell.length_c   1.000
_cell.angle_alpha   90.00
_cell.angle_beta   90.00
_cell.angle_gamma   90.00
#
_symmetry.space_group_name_H-M   'P 1'
#
loop_
_entity.id
_entity.type
_entity.pdbx_description
1 polymer ?
#
loop_
_entity_poly.entity_id
_entity_poly.type
_entity_poly.pdbx_seq_one_letter_code
_entity_poly.pdbx_strand_id
1 'polypeptide(L)'
;MQLLPFQQSIQNDIRNNKSCLIVLSKGLGTFHVIYNYLSTLEISTGNIIIILNLSLPEIESFKLFALSMDYRQDRGNPTEMIDNNTILSKKLIIINSGVNLSRRKEFYHRGGIFIVTSRILLTDLLSERLEISSIKGMVVFNAESLNIRNWNDAFILQLYKSKHPNGFIKGISQRPEILNQGYFGPGVAMRYLGTVDLFLYPRTHISVNDSLKYSRGIKVIEKAVRATENFYEIQKCIQILIEKGLHEIFKLDPNIELNLCELLYYSPKKLKNKIESITQDLWCKMTFRLHQIAKDIVSMRSLLDLLYLLDAVEFFFYLEYLRSSKLIDPSWILTTEFESLYKASRSRIFKVNNGKGKSNDQLECPFSLCLEVNPIHIQLFDVILNLGKELTKEEISILIQENGSSNYISIGKNINDQTPNQVICEEFDENENDDDKSGDSRRNEQNVEIYSKLLNCNIIQTKQLPEYRVLLVVPDDLCFNIIEIEQLLLNGPQYFSTMKLTEILQNIETGLSPPQSNIISKAMPFFGIPACSDSSQKSNSLHQLRLIFSKLIKCSSDNQHTYSFKDTVIHSINSKSIPERNYLDEIIENNGINPKIIISYSNANIQGKFWNAISSYSPHLIVMLDPEISIIREIELYAAIFGEKSKIALKVILLTIQNSIRHERFLDTIKNEEISWESLERHKKTLVVPLSDFTENEILSKLSFSSINQDKPEHENGFQRVIVDIREFRSPLPYQLFCKGIKVIPMTLEIGDYVISRDVCIERKSLQDLINSLNNGRLFTQLQWISRHYSVPVILIELNQLTEQLNHHGKQHNFTPIKSNSLDIYTKLILLVRHIPNIKFVWSSNSSFSSLIILRLKNNREQPNLQIASTINTGILDINYNDITVDEYKKTVKKGKKRKFTSDTSKSSYYATTFLMHLPGINSKNIKVITSKFCSIKEIFNASLETLTYHLGASNGTSLFRTLHEDCSEIYV
;
A
#
# COMPACT_ATOMS: atom_id res chain seq x y z
N MET A 1 -25.39 14.89 -17.05
CA MET A 1 -25.21 13.47 -17.43
C MET A 1 -26.45 12.70 -17.03
N GLN A 2 -26.92 11.73 -17.83
CA GLN A 2 -28.00 10.84 -17.42
C GLN A 2 -27.43 9.77 -16.48
N LEU A 3 -27.69 9.93 -15.18
CA LEU A 3 -27.42 8.87 -14.20
C LEU A 3 -28.21 7.62 -14.58
N LEU A 4 -27.63 6.45 -14.36
CA LEU A 4 -28.38 5.19 -14.51
C LEU A 4 -29.53 5.15 -13.50
N PRO A 5 -30.65 4.45 -13.79
CA PRO A 5 -31.83 4.44 -12.93
C PRO A 5 -31.52 4.12 -11.46
N PHE A 6 -30.66 3.11 -11.19
CA PHE A 6 -30.26 2.81 -9.81
C PHE A 6 -29.46 3.92 -9.14
N GLN A 7 -28.62 4.64 -9.89
CA GLN A 7 -27.84 5.77 -9.36
C GLN A 7 -28.75 6.96 -9.04
N GLN A 8 -29.83 7.16 -9.80
CA GLN A 8 -30.87 8.14 -9.50
C GLN A 8 -31.60 7.78 -8.20
N SER A 9 -31.94 6.50 -8.00
CA SER A 9 -32.52 6.02 -6.73
C SER A 9 -31.61 6.31 -5.55
N ILE A 10 -30.30 5.99 -5.66
CA ILE A 10 -29.32 6.30 -4.61
C ILE A 10 -29.24 7.81 -4.36
N GLN A 11 -29.25 8.63 -5.41
CA GLN A 11 -29.20 10.09 -5.26
C GLN A 11 -30.43 10.63 -4.52
N ASN A 12 -31.61 10.08 -4.77
CA ASN A 12 -32.83 10.45 -4.05
C ASN A 12 -32.75 10.07 -2.57
N ASP A 13 -32.26 8.86 -2.25
CA ASP A 13 -32.05 8.43 -0.85
C ASP A 13 -31.04 9.35 -0.12
N ILE A 14 -29.97 9.77 -0.81
CA ILE A 14 -29.00 10.72 -0.26
C ILE A 14 -29.65 12.07 0.02
N ARG A 15 -30.49 12.59 -0.89
CA ARG A 15 -31.09 13.91 -0.77
C ARG A 15 -32.19 13.99 0.28
N ASN A 16 -33.02 12.96 0.39
CA ASN A 16 -34.19 12.96 1.26
C ASN A 16 -33.83 12.85 2.75
N ASN A 17 -32.73 12.17 3.06
CA ASN A 17 -32.30 11.98 4.45
C ASN A 17 -31.26 13.04 4.82
N LYS A 18 -31.13 13.43 6.09
CA LYS A 18 -30.03 14.31 6.53
C LYS A 18 -28.78 13.49 6.83
N SER A 19 -28.93 12.41 7.57
CA SER A 19 -27.86 11.46 7.85
C SER A 19 -28.24 10.09 7.33
N CYS A 20 -27.33 9.41 6.63
CA CYS A 20 -27.59 8.07 6.10
C CYS A 20 -26.29 7.29 5.92
N LEU A 21 -26.36 5.96 6.04
CA LEU A 21 -25.29 5.05 5.65
C LEU A 21 -25.71 4.29 4.37
N ILE A 22 -24.90 4.41 3.33
CA ILE A 22 -25.11 3.77 2.04
C ILE A 22 -24.01 2.75 1.82
N VAL A 23 -24.40 1.50 1.58
CA VAL A 23 -23.49 0.40 1.30
C VAL A 23 -23.72 -0.05 -0.14
N LEU A 24 -22.67 0.00 -0.95
CA LEU A 24 -22.69 -0.35 -2.37
C LEU A 24 -21.72 -1.51 -2.61
N SER A 25 -22.04 -2.42 -3.53
CA SER A 25 -21.01 -3.35 -4.02
C SER A 25 -19.84 -2.60 -4.65
N LYS A 26 -18.62 -3.04 -4.37
CA LYS A 26 -17.39 -2.45 -4.92
C LYS A 26 -17.44 -2.48 -6.45
N GLY A 27 -17.10 -1.36 -7.10
CA GLY A 27 -17.12 -1.20 -8.56
C GLY A 27 -18.41 -0.62 -9.16
N LEU A 28 -19.46 -0.37 -8.37
CA LEU A 28 -20.73 0.22 -8.87
C LEU A 28 -20.72 1.76 -9.04
N GLY A 29 -19.55 2.39 -9.07
CA GLY A 29 -19.42 3.81 -9.44
C GLY A 29 -19.80 4.82 -8.35
N THR A 30 -19.33 4.65 -7.11
CA THR A 30 -19.57 5.61 -6.01
C THR A 30 -19.17 7.05 -6.35
N PHE A 31 -18.07 7.26 -7.08
CA PHE A 31 -17.65 8.61 -7.50
C PHE A 31 -18.70 9.31 -8.37
N HIS A 32 -19.45 8.59 -9.20
CA HIS A 32 -20.55 9.16 -9.99
C HIS A 32 -21.67 9.68 -9.08
N VAL A 33 -22.07 8.88 -8.09
CA VAL A 33 -23.13 9.24 -7.15
C VAL A 33 -22.72 10.48 -6.36
N ILE A 34 -21.49 10.51 -5.84
CA ILE A 34 -21.03 11.62 -5.00
C ILE A 34 -20.73 12.88 -5.79
N TYR A 35 -20.14 12.78 -6.97
CA TYR A 35 -19.97 13.93 -7.86
C TYR A 35 -21.32 14.58 -8.19
N ASN A 36 -22.34 13.78 -8.53
CA ASN A 36 -23.68 14.30 -8.83
C ASN A 36 -24.38 14.86 -7.57
N TYR A 37 -24.16 14.28 -6.39
CA TYR A 37 -24.67 14.87 -5.15
C TYR A 37 -24.01 16.23 -4.86
N LEU A 38 -22.68 16.30 -4.91
CA LEU A 38 -21.91 17.51 -4.59
C LEU A 38 -22.16 18.64 -5.60
N SER A 39 -22.31 18.33 -6.89
CA SER A 39 -22.65 19.33 -7.92
C SER A 39 -24.03 19.95 -7.72
N THR A 40 -24.94 19.26 -7.03
CA THR A 40 -26.29 19.80 -6.73
C THR A 40 -26.34 20.63 -5.44
N LEU A 41 -25.25 20.70 -4.69
CA LEU A 41 -25.19 21.52 -3.49
C LEU A 41 -24.77 22.95 -3.85
N GLU A 42 -25.61 23.91 -3.48
CA GLU A 42 -25.24 25.32 -3.52
C GLU A 42 -24.17 25.60 -2.46
N ILE A 43 -23.02 26.06 -2.94
CA ILE A 43 -21.86 26.45 -2.15
C ILE A 43 -21.73 27.96 -2.29
N SER A 44 -22.27 28.68 -1.32
CA SER A 44 -22.04 30.11 -1.15
C SER A 44 -20.70 30.36 -0.43
N THR A 45 -20.23 31.61 -0.48
CA THR A 45 -19.05 32.05 0.28
C THR A 45 -19.25 31.76 1.77
N GLY A 46 -18.30 31.04 2.39
CA GLY A 46 -18.35 30.66 3.80
C GLY A 46 -19.03 29.31 4.10
N ASN A 47 -19.70 28.66 3.15
CA ASN A 47 -20.23 27.32 3.34
C ASN A 47 -19.14 26.26 3.07
N ILE A 48 -18.92 25.39 4.05
CA ILE A 48 -17.89 24.35 4.01
C ILE A 48 -18.54 22.97 3.95
N ILE A 49 -18.11 22.15 3.00
CA ILE A 49 -18.42 20.72 2.96
C ILE A 49 -17.11 19.96 3.12
N ILE A 50 -17.10 18.95 3.98
CA ILE A 50 -15.89 18.19 4.26
C ILE A 50 -16.03 16.77 3.74
N ILE A 51 -15.03 16.30 3.01
CA ILE A 51 -14.87 14.92 2.58
C ILE A 51 -13.80 14.26 3.45
N LEU A 52 -14.15 13.16 4.10
CA LEU A 52 -13.30 12.40 5.01
C LEU A 52 -12.93 11.03 4.47
N ASN A 53 -11.79 10.53 4.94
CA ASN A 53 -11.34 9.15 4.82
C ASN A 53 -11.12 8.65 3.38
N LEU A 54 -10.59 9.54 2.53
CA LEU A 54 -9.97 9.20 1.25
C LEU A 54 -8.44 9.14 1.40
N SER A 55 -7.81 8.14 0.79
CA SER A 55 -6.36 8.06 0.67
C SER A 55 -5.82 9.01 -0.41
N LEU A 56 -4.56 9.43 -0.31
CA LEU A 56 -3.96 10.36 -1.29
C LEU A 56 -4.16 9.93 -2.77
N PRO A 57 -3.95 8.65 -3.15
CA PRO A 57 -4.21 8.21 -4.53
C PRO A 57 -5.69 8.28 -4.94
N GLU A 58 -6.62 8.03 -4.00
CA GLU A 58 -8.07 8.16 -4.27
C GLU A 58 -8.48 9.64 -4.42
N ILE A 59 -7.83 10.56 -3.70
CA ILE A 59 -8.06 12.01 -3.83
C ILE A 59 -7.67 12.48 -5.23
N GLU A 60 -6.49 12.08 -5.71
CA GLU A 60 -6.04 12.39 -7.06
C GLU A 60 -6.96 11.78 -8.12
N SER A 61 -7.36 10.52 -7.92
CA SER A 61 -8.29 9.82 -8.82
C SER A 61 -9.66 10.50 -8.86
N PHE A 62 -10.19 10.93 -7.71
CA PHE A 62 -11.45 11.67 -7.63
C PHE A 62 -11.36 13.05 -8.29
N LYS A 63 -10.22 13.74 -8.16
CA LYS A 63 -9.99 15.03 -8.82
C LYS A 63 -9.94 14.89 -10.35
N LEU A 64 -9.22 13.89 -10.85
CA LEU A 64 -9.18 13.57 -12.29
C LEU A 64 -10.57 13.18 -12.80
N PHE A 65 -11.29 12.37 -12.03
CA PHE A 65 -12.68 12.02 -12.33
C PHE A 65 -13.56 13.27 -12.45
N ALA A 66 -13.52 14.17 -11.45
CA ALA A 66 -14.30 15.41 -11.45
C ALA A 66 -13.95 16.31 -12.64
N LEU A 67 -12.67 16.45 -12.99
CA LEU A 67 -12.21 17.19 -14.17
C LEU A 67 -12.77 16.61 -15.47
N SER A 68 -12.70 15.28 -15.64
CA SER A 68 -13.24 14.60 -16.82
C SER A 68 -14.76 14.77 -16.95
N MET A 69 -15.45 14.85 -15.81
CA MET A 69 -16.89 15.02 -15.74
C MET A 69 -17.32 16.46 -16.04
N ASP A 70 -16.63 17.45 -15.48
CA ASP A 70 -16.88 18.86 -15.75
C ASP A 70 -16.73 19.17 -17.25
N TYR A 71 -15.64 18.69 -17.87
CA TYR A 71 -15.39 18.88 -19.31
C TYR A 71 -16.51 18.29 -20.19
N ARG A 72 -17.13 17.19 -19.76
CA ARG A 72 -18.24 16.55 -20.49
C ARG A 72 -19.55 17.32 -20.37
N GLN A 73 -19.75 18.08 -19.28
CA GLN A 73 -20.92 18.95 -19.15
C GLN A 73 -20.80 20.17 -20.07
N ASP A 74 -19.59 20.74 -20.21
CA ASP A 74 -19.33 21.91 -21.06
C ASP A 74 -19.64 21.68 -22.55
N ARG A 75 -19.43 20.46 -23.09
CA ARG A 75 -19.75 20.14 -24.50
C ARG A 75 -21.27 20.08 -24.80
N GLY A 76 -22.12 20.04 -23.77
CA GLY A 76 -23.58 19.92 -23.94
C GLY A 76 -24.29 21.24 -24.28
N ASN A 77 -23.73 22.39 -23.87
CA ASN A 77 -24.34 23.72 -24.02
C ASN A 77 -23.30 24.75 -24.49
N PRO A 78 -23.07 24.95 -25.80
CA PRO A 78 -22.07 25.89 -26.31
C PRO A 78 -22.48 27.38 -26.20
N THR A 79 -23.73 27.69 -25.87
CA THR A 79 -24.33 29.02 -26.06
C THR A 79 -24.49 29.86 -24.79
N GLU A 80 -24.22 29.33 -23.60
CA GLU A 80 -24.21 30.11 -22.36
C GLU A 80 -22.87 29.89 -21.67
N MET A 81 -22.14 30.97 -21.38
CA MET A 81 -20.96 30.92 -20.52
C MET A 81 -21.43 30.45 -19.14
N ILE A 82 -21.32 29.15 -18.90
CA ILE A 82 -21.64 28.55 -17.61
C ILE A 82 -20.75 29.24 -16.56
N ASP A 83 -21.36 29.87 -15.57
CA ASP A 83 -20.67 30.58 -14.49
C ASP A 83 -19.53 29.74 -13.91
N ASN A 84 -18.38 30.37 -13.62
CA ASN A 84 -17.24 29.75 -12.92
C ASN A 84 -17.63 29.07 -11.58
N ASN A 85 -18.84 29.34 -11.08
CA ASN A 85 -19.45 28.78 -9.88
C ASN A 85 -20.11 27.40 -10.06
N THR A 86 -20.14 26.77 -11.23
CA THR A 86 -20.73 25.42 -11.39
C THR A 86 -19.70 24.29 -11.44
N ILE A 87 -18.46 24.59 -11.87
CA ILE A 87 -17.38 23.61 -12.06
C ILE A 87 -16.94 23.04 -10.71
N LEU A 88 -17.18 21.75 -10.47
CA LEU A 88 -16.89 21.11 -9.18
C LEU A 88 -15.38 20.99 -8.93
N SER A 89 -14.61 20.67 -9.97
CA SER A 89 -13.16 20.46 -9.88
C SER A 89 -12.41 21.69 -9.35
N LYS A 90 -12.88 22.90 -9.66
CA LYS A 90 -12.31 24.16 -9.16
C LYS A 90 -12.69 24.44 -7.70
N LYS A 91 -13.77 23.85 -7.19
CA LYS A 91 -14.23 23.99 -5.79
C LYS A 91 -13.58 22.99 -4.83
N LEU A 92 -12.92 21.96 -5.35
CA LEU A 92 -12.23 20.93 -4.55
C LEU A 92 -10.89 21.46 -4.05
N ILE A 93 -10.77 21.66 -2.74
CA ILE A 93 -9.56 22.12 -2.07
C ILE A 93 -8.96 20.97 -1.26
N ILE A 94 -7.71 20.61 -1.57
CA ILE A 94 -6.99 19.52 -0.90
C ILE A 94 -6.08 20.13 0.17
N ILE A 95 -6.22 19.67 1.42
CA ILE A 95 -5.37 20.09 2.53
C ILE A 95 -4.51 18.91 2.99
N ASN A 96 -3.21 19.02 2.68
CA ASN A 96 -2.18 18.10 3.14
C ASN A 96 -1.32 18.72 4.24
N SER A 97 -0.35 17.97 4.78
CA SER A 97 0.58 18.45 5.81
C SER A 97 1.54 19.55 5.31
N GLY A 98 1.67 19.74 4.00
CA GLY A 98 2.49 20.78 3.40
C GLY A 98 1.82 22.16 3.36
N VAL A 99 0.49 22.24 3.52
CA VAL A 99 -0.21 23.53 3.57
C VAL A 99 -0.02 24.17 4.94
N ASN A 100 0.62 25.35 4.97
CA ASN A 100 0.88 26.09 6.20
C ASN A 100 -0.43 26.58 6.88
N LEU A 101 -0.34 26.93 8.16
CA LEU A 101 -1.50 27.33 8.97
C LEU A 101 -2.23 28.55 8.40
N SER A 102 -1.49 29.58 7.97
CA SER A 102 -2.07 30.82 7.45
C SER A 102 -2.91 30.59 6.19
N ARG A 103 -2.39 29.79 5.25
CA ARG A 103 -3.08 29.45 4.00
C ARG A 103 -4.29 28.54 4.26
N ARG A 104 -4.24 27.65 5.27
CA ARG A 104 -5.42 26.88 5.68
C ARG A 104 -6.56 27.77 6.16
N LYS A 105 -6.26 28.77 7.01
CA LYS A 105 -7.25 29.75 7.48
C LYS A 105 -7.86 30.53 6.31
N GLU A 106 -7.01 30.99 5.38
CA GLU A 106 -7.47 31.68 4.17
C GLU A 106 -8.42 30.80 3.35
N PHE A 107 -8.11 29.52 3.18
CA PHE A 107 -9.02 28.61 2.49
C PHE A 107 -10.34 28.43 3.24
N TYR A 108 -10.32 28.21 4.55
CA TYR A 108 -11.56 28.08 5.34
C TYR A 108 -12.44 29.33 5.24
N HIS A 109 -11.86 30.54 5.24
CA HIS A 109 -12.61 31.78 5.04
C HIS A 109 -13.25 31.89 3.65
N ARG A 110 -12.61 31.38 2.60
CA ARG A 110 -13.18 31.36 1.24
C ARG A 110 -14.39 30.43 1.12
N GLY A 111 -14.40 29.34 1.89
CA GLY A 111 -15.41 28.27 1.75
C GLY A 111 -15.13 27.36 0.56
N GLY A 112 -15.90 26.28 0.41
CA GLY A 112 -15.67 25.27 -0.63
C GLY A 112 -15.82 23.83 -0.15
N ILE A 113 -15.42 22.88 -0.99
CA ILE A 113 -15.38 21.46 -0.64
C ILE A 113 -13.95 21.09 -0.27
N PHE A 114 -13.76 20.65 0.97
CA PHE A 114 -12.46 20.35 1.53
C PHE A 114 -12.24 18.86 1.63
N ILE A 115 -11.13 18.40 1.08
CA ILE A 115 -10.62 17.05 1.29
C ILE A 115 -9.44 17.17 2.26
N VAL A 116 -9.64 16.72 3.49
CA VAL A 116 -8.69 16.92 4.59
C VAL A 116 -8.46 15.60 5.33
N THR A 117 -7.22 15.35 5.75
CA THR A 117 -6.94 14.22 6.63
C THR A 117 -7.58 14.42 8.01
N SER A 118 -8.11 13.33 8.59
CA SER A 118 -8.81 13.35 9.88
C SER A 118 -8.01 14.01 10.99
N ARG A 119 -6.68 13.79 11.00
CA ARG A 119 -5.78 14.37 12.01
C ARG A 119 -5.69 15.90 11.90
N ILE A 120 -5.50 16.43 10.69
CA ILE A 120 -5.42 17.89 10.48
C ILE A 120 -6.76 18.52 10.86
N LEU A 121 -7.87 17.96 10.36
CA LEU A 121 -9.20 18.48 10.64
C LEU A 121 -9.52 18.46 12.13
N LEU A 122 -9.29 17.34 12.81
CA LEU A 122 -9.54 17.24 14.26
C LEU A 122 -8.72 18.26 15.05
N THR A 123 -7.44 18.47 14.69
CA THR A 123 -6.62 19.48 15.34
C THR A 123 -7.11 20.90 15.10
N ASP A 124 -7.56 21.21 13.88
CA ASP A 124 -8.06 22.55 13.53
C ASP A 124 -9.44 22.81 14.18
N LEU A 125 -10.30 21.79 14.31
CA LEU A 125 -11.58 21.86 15.02
C LEU A 125 -11.41 22.03 16.54
N LEU A 126 -10.54 21.23 17.18
CA LEU A 126 -10.30 21.31 18.62
C LEU A 126 -9.55 22.59 19.03
N SER A 127 -8.73 23.13 18.13
CA SER A 127 -8.05 24.42 18.33
C SER A 127 -8.91 25.63 17.95
N GLU A 128 -10.19 25.42 17.64
CA GLU A 128 -11.15 26.47 17.26
C GLU A 128 -10.66 27.35 16.08
N ARG A 129 -9.87 26.76 15.16
CA ARG A 129 -9.39 27.45 13.94
C ARG A 129 -10.39 27.38 12.80
N LEU A 130 -11.23 26.35 12.83
CA LEU A 130 -12.35 26.15 11.94
C LEU A 130 -13.61 26.11 12.80
N GLU A 131 -14.50 27.07 12.59
CA GLU A 131 -15.76 27.14 13.32
C GLU A 131 -16.72 26.05 12.80
N ILE A 132 -17.25 25.22 13.71
CA ILE A 132 -18.14 24.11 13.37
C ILE A 132 -19.45 24.61 12.73
N SER A 133 -19.90 25.82 13.07
CA SER A 133 -21.06 26.50 12.47
C SER A 133 -20.92 26.77 10.98
N SER A 134 -19.70 26.89 10.45
CA SER A 134 -19.45 27.12 9.02
C SER A 134 -19.56 25.86 8.16
N ILE A 135 -19.59 24.69 8.82
CA ILE A 135 -19.64 23.38 8.15
C ILE A 135 -21.11 23.00 7.93
N LYS A 136 -21.53 22.98 6.67
CA LYS A 136 -22.89 22.60 6.26
C LYS A 136 -23.12 21.09 6.37
N GLY A 137 -22.09 20.30 6.09
CA GLY A 137 -22.17 18.84 6.15
C GLY A 137 -20.88 18.10 5.84
N MET A 138 -20.90 16.81 6.11
CA MET A 138 -19.76 15.90 5.94
C MET A 138 -20.13 14.71 5.06
N VAL A 139 -19.19 14.29 4.21
CA VAL A 139 -19.26 13.05 3.43
C VAL A 139 -18.09 12.16 3.85
N VAL A 140 -18.40 11.00 4.42
CA VAL A 140 -17.44 10.04 4.94
C VAL A 140 -17.33 8.87 3.96
N PHE A 141 -16.21 8.77 3.27
CA PHE A 141 -15.85 7.59 2.48
C PHE A 141 -15.34 6.47 3.38
N ASN A 142 -15.36 5.23 2.86
CA ASN A 142 -14.87 4.05 3.57
C ASN A 142 -15.39 3.96 5.02
N ALA A 143 -16.70 4.21 5.19
CA ALA A 143 -17.36 4.33 6.50
C ALA A 143 -17.26 3.06 7.36
N GLU A 144 -16.95 1.91 6.75
CA GLU A 144 -16.61 0.67 7.45
C GLU A 144 -15.41 0.80 8.40
N SER A 145 -14.53 1.79 8.17
CA SER A 145 -13.37 2.04 9.04
C SER A 145 -13.79 2.40 10.48
N LEU A 146 -15.01 2.90 10.67
CA LEU A 146 -15.59 3.20 11.97
C LEU A 146 -15.83 1.93 12.81
N ASN A 147 -16.08 0.78 12.17
CA ASN A 147 -16.18 -0.52 12.86
C ASN A 147 -14.81 -1.02 13.34
N ILE A 148 -13.74 -0.70 12.60
CA ILE A 148 -12.35 -1.01 12.95
C ILE A 148 -11.75 0.04 13.91
N ARG A 149 -12.61 0.82 14.58
CA ARG A 149 -12.21 1.76 15.64
C ARG A 149 -11.29 2.90 15.15
N ASN A 150 -11.57 3.46 13.96
CA ASN A 150 -10.95 4.72 13.56
C ASN A 150 -11.46 5.89 14.43
N TRP A 151 -10.76 6.14 15.54
CA TRP A 151 -11.17 7.07 16.58
C TRP A 151 -11.17 8.54 16.13
N ASN A 152 -10.33 8.92 15.17
CA ASN A 152 -10.28 10.30 14.70
C ASN A 152 -11.56 10.71 13.98
N ASP A 153 -12.01 9.88 13.03
CA ASP A 153 -13.25 10.14 12.30
C ASP A 153 -14.46 10.07 13.24
N ALA A 154 -14.50 9.07 14.13
CA ALA A 154 -15.52 8.99 15.15
C ALA A 154 -15.57 10.25 16.04
N PHE A 155 -14.41 10.77 16.46
CA PHE A 155 -14.32 11.99 17.26
C PHE A 155 -14.80 13.21 16.48
N ILE A 156 -14.34 13.40 15.24
CA ILE A 156 -14.78 14.50 14.38
C ILE A 156 -16.31 14.49 14.21
N LEU A 157 -16.88 13.32 13.91
CA LEU A 157 -18.32 13.19 13.68
C LEU A 157 -19.14 13.50 14.94
N GLN A 158 -18.70 13.04 16.11
CA GLN A 158 -19.40 13.34 17.36
C GLN A 158 -19.25 14.80 17.78
N LEU A 159 -18.07 15.40 17.58
CA LEU A 159 -17.84 16.83 17.81
C LEU A 159 -18.70 17.70 16.88
N TYR A 160 -18.85 17.30 15.62
CA TYR A 160 -19.67 17.99 14.65
C TYR A 160 -21.15 17.95 15.04
N LYS A 161 -21.68 16.75 15.38
CA LYS A 161 -23.09 16.61 15.78
C LYS A 161 -23.44 17.35 17.05
N SER A 162 -22.56 17.33 18.06
CA SER A 162 -22.85 17.97 19.34
C SER A 162 -23.07 19.48 19.19
N LYS A 163 -22.34 20.13 18.27
CA LYS A 163 -22.47 21.57 18.03
C LYS A 163 -23.35 21.94 16.83
N HIS A 164 -23.60 21.01 15.91
CA HIS A 164 -24.37 21.27 14.68
C HIS A 164 -25.36 20.13 14.37
N PRO A 165 -26.42 19.96 15.19
CA PRO A 165 -27.37 18.84 15.06
C PRO A 165 -28.19 18.88 13.76
N ASN A 166 -28.31 20.04 13.12
CA ASN A 166 -29.04 20.22 11.86
C ASN A 166 -28.19 19.93 10.62
N GLY A 167 -26.89 19.69 10.78
CA GLY A 167 -25.97 19.37 9.71
C GLY A 167 -26.18 17.98 9.11
N PHE A 168 -25.86 17.82 7.82
CA PHE A 168 -25.98 16.51 7.15
C PHE A 168 -24.69 15.69 7.28
N ILE A 169 -24.81 14.36 7.42
CA ILE A 169 -23.66 13.42 7.45
C ILE A 169 -23.96 12.23 6.53
N LYS A 170 -23.18 12.09 5.45
CA LYS A 170 -23.34 10.98 4.48
C LYS A 170 -22.23 9.97 4.65
N GLY A 171 -22.54 8.79 5.16
CA GLY A 171 -21.61 7.66 5.22
C GLY A 171 -21.74 6.78 4.00
N ILE A 172 -20.60 6.43 3.39
CA ILE A 172 -20.55 5.56 2.22
C ILE A 172 -19.55 4.44 2.46
N SER A 173 -19.94 3.21 2.14
CA SER A 173 -19.09 2.04 2.24
C SER A 173 -19.19 1.18 0.99
N GLN A 174 -18.08 0.52 0.64
CA GLN A 174 -18.01 -0.51 -0.40
C GLN A 174 -17.59 -1.88 0.12
N ARG A 175 -17.54 -2.05 1.45
CA ARG A 175 -16.93 -3.21 2.11
C ARG A 175 -17.89 -3.84 3.11
N PRO A 176 -18.89 -4.60 2.61
CA PRO A 176 -19.88 -5.24 3.47
C PRO A 176 -19.24 -6.22 4.47
N GLU A 177 -18.12 -6.85 4.11
CA GLU A 177 -17.43 -7.84 4.95
C GLU A 177 -16.95 -7.24 6.27
N ILE A 178 -16.48 -5.98 6.24
CA ILE A 178 -15.97 -5.28 7.43
C ILE A 178 -17.12 -4.74 8.29
N LEU A 179 -18.21 -4.30 7.66
CA LEU A 179 -19.38 -3.81 8.39
C LEU A 179 -20.05 -4.90 9.22
N ASN A 180 -19.94 -6.17 8.83
CA ASN A 180 -20.45 -7.30 9.60
C ASN A 180 -19.57 -7.71 10.79
N GLN A 181 -18.41 -7.08 10.98
CA GLN A 181 -17.54 -7.44 12.10
C GLN A 181 -18.13 -7.02 13.44
N GLY A 182 -18.21 -7.99 14.37
CA GLY A 182 -18.72 -7.81 15.72
C GLY A 182 -20.25 -7.94 15.83
N TYR A 183 -20.72 -8.13 17.07
CA TYR A 183 -22.14 -8.42 17.35
C TYR A 183 -23.12 -7.34 16.86
N PHE A 184 -22.71 -6.07 16.86
CA PHE A 184 -23.56 -4.95 16.47
C PHE A 184 -23.45 -4.58 14.98
N GLY A 185 -22.57 -5.26 14.23
CA GLY A 185 -22.35 -5.10 12.80
C GLY A 185 -22.34 -3.62 12.34
N PRO A 186 -23.17 -3.25 11.33
CA PRO A 186 -23.18 -1.89 10.78
C PRO A 186 -23.68 -0.83 11.78
N GLY A 187 -24.33 -1.25 12.88
CA GLY A 187 -24.81 -0.36 13.93
C GLY A 187 -23.72 0.47 14.57
N VAL A 188 -22.48 -0.03 14.61
CA VAL A 188 -21.34 0.73 15.17
C VAL A 188 -21.06 1.96 14.32
N ALA A 189 -20.91 1.80 13.01
CA ALA A 189 -20.75 2.90 12.06
C ALA A 189 -21.98 3.83 12.07
N MET A 190 -23.20 3.28 12.07
CA MET A 190 -24.44 4.06 12.11
C MET A 190 -24.54 4.94 13.36
N ARG A 191 -24.13 4.43 14.53
CA ARG A 191 -24.06 5.22 15.77
C ARG A 191 -23.09 6.40 15.64
N TYR A 192 -21.88 6.17 15.11
CA TYR A 192 -20.91 7.25 14.90
C TYR A 192 -21.33 8.24 13.81
N LEU A 193 -22.04 7.80 12.79
CA LEU A 193 -22.64 8.66 11.76
C LEU A 193 -23.91 9.37 12.24
N GLY A 194 -24.58 8.84 13.27
CA GLY A 194 -25.79 9.42 13.86
C GLY A 194 -27.00 9.23 12.95
N THR A 195 -27.11 8.05 12.36
CA THR A 195 -28.15 7.70 11.41
C THR A 195 -28.87 6.43 11.83
N VAL A 196 -30.18 6.39 11.58
CA VAL A 196 -31.00 5.17 11.60
C VAL A 196 -31.20 4.61 10.19
N ASP A 197 -30.97 5.43 9.16
CA ASP A 197 -31.20 5.06 7.77
C ASP A 197 -30.00 4.29 7.20
N LEU A 198 -30.27 3.04 6.82
CA LEU A 198 -29.32 2.13 6.16
C LEU A 198 -29.85 1.70 4.78
N PHE A 199 -29.17 2.15 3.73
CA PHE A 199 -29.48 1.78 2.35
C PHE A 199 -28.45 0.79 1.81
N LEU A 200 -28.94 -0.34 1.28
CA LEU A 200 -28.11 -1.43 0.78
C LEU A 200 -28.34 -1.57 -0.72
N TYR A 201 -27.26 -1.52 -1.49
CA TYR A 201 -27.26 -1.62 -2.95
C TYR A 201 -26.24 -2.69 -3.39
N PRO A 202 -26.51 -3.98 -3.13
CA PRO A 202 -25.70 -5.08 -3.64
C PRO A 202 -25.78 -5.18 -5.17
N ARG A 203 -24.81 -5.86 -5.80
CA ARG A 203 -24.83 -6.12 -7.25
C ARG A 203 -26.06 -6.91 -7.72
N THR A 204 -26.67 -7.70 -6.83
CA THR A 204 -27.90 -8.48 -7.07
C THR A 204 -29.19 -7.66 -6.92
N HIS A 205 -29.10 -6.41 -6.44
CA HIS A 205 -30.26 -5.56 -6.26
C HIS A 205 -31.01 -5.35 -7.58
N ILE A 206 -32.35 -5.40 -7.52
CA ILE A 206 -33.22 -5.39 -8.71
C ILE A 206 -32.93 -4.17 -9.60
N SER A 207 -32.89 -2.97 -9.02
CA SER A 207 -32.63 -1.74 -9.80
C SER A 207 -31.23 -1.72 -10.44
N VAL A 208 -30.22 -2.29 -9.77
CA VAL A 208 -28.85 -2.37 -10.28
C VAL A 208 -28.81 -3.36 -11.44
N ASN A 209 -29.39 -4.55 -11.25
CA ASN A 209 -29.43 -5.58 -12.26
C ASN A 209 -30.19 -5.11 -13.50
N ASP A 210 -31.35 -4.46 -13.33
CA ASP A 210 -32.13 -3.95 -14.46
C ASP A 210 -31.42 -2.83 -15.20
N SER A 211 -30.72 -1.94 -14.49
CA SER A 211 -29.92 -0.89 -15.13
C SER A 211 -28.71 -1.43 -15.90
N LEU A 212 -28.13 -2.55 -15.45
CA LEU A 212 -26.97 -3.18 -16.08
C LEU A 212 -27.36 -4.21 -17.14
N LYS A 213 -28.54 -4.85 -17.09
CA LYS A 213 -29.02 -5.83 -18.09
C LYS A 213 -29.08 -5.25 -19.51
N TYR A 214 -29.26 -3.95 -19.65
CA TYR A 214 -29.26 -3.25 -20.94
C TYR A 214 -27.85 -3.06 -21.53
N SER A 215 -26.78 -3.51 -20.85
CA SER A 215 -25.41 -3.55 -21.38
C SER A 215 -25.23 -4.64 -22.46
N ARG A 216 -26.13 -4.70 -23.46
CA ARG A 216 -26.15 -5.66 -24.58
C ARG A 216 -24.90 -5.62 -25.45
N GLY A 217 -23.96 -4.72 -25.20
CA GLY A 217 -22.74 -4.51 -25.95
C GLY A 217 -21.46 -5.12 -25.36
N ILE A 218 -21.51 -6.00 -24.34
CA ILE A 218 -20.29 -6.66 -23.82
C ILE A 218 -20.22 -8.13 -24.23
N LYS A 219 -19.15 -8.51 -24.93
CA LYS A 219 -18.81 -9.92 -25.21
C LYS A 219 -17.70 -10.38 -24.26
N VAL A 220 -18.06 -11.14 -23.22
CA VAL A 220 -17.09 -11.71 -22.27
C VAL A 220 -16.66 -13.09 -22.74
N ILE A 221 -15.35 -13.33 -22.80
CA ILE A 221 -14.75 -14.63 -23.11
C ILE A 221 -13.84 -15.02 -21.96
N GLU A 222 -14.22 -16.06 -21.23
CA GLU A 222 -13.35 -16.67 -20.23
C GLU A 222 -12.47 -17.72 -20.91
N LYS A 223 -11.15 -17.53 -20.83
CA LYS A 223 -10.16 -18.52 -21.26
C LYS A 223 -9.45 -19.08 -20.04
N ALA A 224 -9.93 -20.24 -19.61
CA ALA A 224 -9.38 -20.96 -18.48
C ALA A 224 -8.18 -21.81 -18.94
N VAL A 225 -6.99 -21.44 -18.46
CA VAL A 225 -5.70 -22.01 -18.87
C VAL A 225 -5.29 -23.11 -17.88
N ARG A 226 -4.87 -24.28 -18.40
CA ARG A 226 -4.36 -25.37 -17.57
C ARG A 226 -2.84 -25.22 -17.38
N ALA A 227 -2.39 -25.24 -16.13
CA ALA A 227 -0.97 -25.25 -15.81
C ALA A 227 -0.32 -26.65 -15.96
N THR A 228 1.01 -26.70 -15.90
CA THR A 228 1.78 -27.94 -15.94
C THR A 228 1.60 -28.77 -14.66
N GLU A 229 1.87 -30.07 -14.73
CA GLU A 229 1.79 -30.94 -13.54
C GLU A 229 2.80 -30.52 -12.47
N ASN A 230 4.01 -30.13 -12.87
CA ASN A 230 5.03 -29.60 -11.97
C ASN A 230 4.57 -28.33 -11.24
N PHE A 231 3.80 -27.47 -11.92
CA PHE A 231 3.23 -26.27 -11.30
C PHE A 231 2.29 -26.63 -10.14
N TYR A 232 1.34 -27.54 -10.37
CA TYR A 232 0.40 -27.98 -9.34
C TYR A 232 1.10 -28.73 -8.19
N GLU A 233 2.14 -29.51 -8.49
CA GLU A 233 2.94 -30.21 -7.47
C GLU A 233 3.64 -29.22 -6.53
N ILE A 234 4.25 -28.16 -7.08
CA ILE A 234 4.87 -27.08 -6.28
C ILE A 234 3.82 -26.38 -5.41
N GLN A 235 2.68 -25.99 -6.00
CA GLN A 235 1.57 -25.35 -5.29
C GLN A 235 1.14 -26.20 -4.09
N LYS A 236 0.91 -27.50 -4.29
CA LYS A 236 0.51 -28.45 -3.26
C LYS A 236 1.55 -28.60 -2.16
N CYS A 237 2.82 -28.69 -2.53
CA CYS A 237 3.91 -28.82 -1.56
C CYS A 237 4.03 -27.57 -0.66
N ILE A 238 3.91 -26.37 -1.24
CA ILE A 238 3.90 -25.12 -0.46
C ILE A 238 2.70 -25.07 0.50
N GLN A 239 1.50 -25.47 0.04
CA GLN A 239 0.31 -25.55 0.90
C GLN A 239 0.55 -26.47 2.10
N ILE A 240 1.07 -27.68 1.89
CA ILE A 240 1.34 -28.64 2.98
C ILE A 240 2.40 -28.10 3.95
N LEU A 241 3.44 -27.40 3.46
CA LEU A 241 4.44 -26.77 4.33
C LEU A 241 3.82 -25.69 5.24
N ILE A 242 2.93 -24.86 4.69
CA ILE A 242 2.18 -23.86 5.45
C ILE A 242 1.30 -24.54 6.51
N GLU A 243 0.57 -25.60 6.15
CA GLU A 243 -0.28 -26.37 7.06
C GLU A 243 0.53 -26.95 8.23
N LYS A 244 1.69 -27.55 7.95
CA LYS A 244 2.58 -28.09 8.98
C LYS A 244 3.08 -26.99 9.93
N GLY A 245 3.44 -25.83 9.40
CA GLY A 245 3.92 -24.70 10.20
C GLY A 245 2.83 -24.13 11.11
N LEU A 246 1.62 -23.99 10.57
CA LEU A 246 0.46 -23.55 11.32
C LEU A 246 0.11 -24.56 12.43
N HIS A 247 0.14 -25.85 12.14
CA HIS A 247 -0.09 -26.89 13.15
C HIS A 247 0.94 -26.85 14.30
N GLU A 248 2.21 -26.57 14.01
CA GLU A 248 3.24 -26.37 15.07
C GLU A 248 2.93 -25.16 15.96
N ILE A 249 2.39 -24.07 15.40
CA ILE A 249 1.96 -22.90 16.18
C ILE A 249 0.72 -23.25 17.03
N PHE A 250 -0.23 -24.01 16.48
CA PHE A 250 -1.48 -24.36 17.18
C PHE A 250 -1.34 -25.44 18.24
N LYS A 251 -0.24 -26.21 18.26
CA LYS A 251 0.09 -27.08 19.42
C LYS A 251 0.14 -26.30 20.74
N LEU A 252 0.34 -24.98 20.71
CA LEU A 252 0.36 -24.13 21.89
C LEU A 252 -1.04 -23.77 22.42
N ASP A 253 -2.06 -23.73 21.57
CA ASP A 253 -3.44 -23.45 21.97
C ASP A 253 -4.44 -24.20 21.05
N PRO A 254 -5.07 -25.28 21.55
CA PRO A 254 -6.01 -26.09 20.78
C PRO A 254 -7.36 -25.38 20.53
N ASN A 255 -7.63 -24.23 21.13
CA ASN A 255 -8.90 -23.51 20.95
C ASN A 255 -8.95 -22.64 19.69
N ILE A 256 -7.83 -22.51 18.97
CA ILE A 256 -7.75 -21.69 17.76
C ILE A 256 -8.29 -22.50 16.57
N GLU A 257 -9.56 -22.32 16.24
CA GLU A 257 -10.13 -22.81 14.99
C GLU A 257 -9.85 -21.81 13.86
N LEU A 258 -9.04 -22.20 12.88
CA LEU A 258 -8.82 -21.43 11.66
C LEU A 258 -9.05 -22.29 10.43
N ASN A 259 -9.74 -21.73 9.46
CA ASN A 259 -9.88 -22.33 8.15
C ASN A 259 -8.59 -22.11 7.35
N LEU A 260 -7.86 -23.19 7.06
CA LEU A 260 -6.62 -23.16 6.28
C LEU A 260 -6.82 -22.50 4.90
N CYS A 261 -7.96 -22.75 4.25
CA CYS A 261 -8.29 -22.15 2.96
C CYS A 261 -8.35 -20.62 3.05
N GLU A 262 -8.96 -20.08 4.12
CA GLU A 262 -9.07 -18.63 4.32
C GLU A 262 -7.69 -17.98 4.51
N LEU A 263 -6.79 -18.64 5.26
CA LEU A 263 -5.44 -18.16 5.49
C LEU A 263 -4.58 -18.15 4.22
N LEU A 264 -4.78 -19.13 3.33
CA LEU A 264 -4.11 -19.18 2.03
C LEU A 264 -4.57 -18.05 1.11
N TYR A 265 -5.81 -17.56 1.24
CA TYR A 265 -6.31 -16.45 0.42
C TYR A 265 -5.87 -15.07 0.91
N TYR A 266 -5.34 -14.96 2.14
CA TYR A 266 -4.79 -13.71 2.64
C TYR A 266 -3.49 -13.32 1.94
N SER A 267 -3.28 -12.00 1.80
CA SER A 267 -1.97 -11.48 1.38
C SER A 267 -0.92 -11.72 2.47
N PRO A 268 0.38 -11.80 2.15
CA PRO A 268 1.43 -12.05 3.13
C PRO A 268 1.40 -11.08 4.32
N LYS A 269 1.08 -9.80 4.07
CA LYS A 269 0.91 -8.79 5.13
C LYS A 269 -0.28 -9.06 6.04
N LYS A 270 -1.43 -9.44 5.48
CA LYS A 270 -2.63 -9.78 6.25
C LYS A 270 -2.42 -11.06 7.06
N LEU A 271 -1.78 -12.06 6.45
CA LEU A 271 -1.43 -13.30 7.13
C LEU A 271 -0.49 -13.03 8.31
N LYS A 272 0.56 -12.22 8.10
CA LYS A 272 1.46 -11.78 9.17
C LYS A 272 0.68 -11.12 10.32
N ASN A 273 -0.15 -10.12 10.02
CA ASN A 273 -0.93 -9.42 11.04
C ASN A 273 -1.91 -10.33 11.78
N LYS A 274 -2.52 -11.31 11.07
CA LYS A 274 -3.43 -12.28 11.66
C LYS A 274 -2.66 -13.25 12.57
N ILE A 275 -1.53 -13.79 12.12
CA ILE A 275 -0.66 -14.65 12.92
C ILE A 275 -0.18 -13.88 14.15
N GLU A 276 0.33 -12.66 13.99
CA GLU A 276 0.75 -11.80 15.12
C GLU A 276 -0.41 -11.50 16.07
N SER A 277 -1.62 -11.24 15.58
CA SER A 277 -2.80 -11.01 16.42
C SER A 277 -3.23 -12.25 17.20
N ILE A 278 -3.12 -13.44 16.62
CA ILE A 278 -3.51 -14.70 17.26
C ILE A 278 -2.43 -15.13 18.26
N THR A 279 -1.18 -15.01 17.85
CA THR A 279 -0.04 -15.33 18.69
C THR A 279 0.24 -14.25 19.72
N GLN A 280 -0.42 -13.09 19.69
CA GLN A 280 -0.15 -11.97 20.60
C GLN A 280 -0.11 -12.39 22.08
N ASP A 281 -1.06 -13.22 22.51
CA ASP A 281 -1.18 -13.68 23.90
C ASP A 281 -0.19 -14.81 24.24
N LEU A 282 0.30 -15.50 23.21
CA LEU A 282 1.27 -16.60 23.29
C LEU A 282 2.68 -16.15 22.92
N TRP A 283 2.87 -14.92 22.44
CA TRP A 283 4.10 -14.44 21.82
C TRP A 283 5.24 -14.52 22.82
N CYS A 284 4.99 -14.10 24.05
CA CYS A 284 5.94 -14.20 25.15
C CYS A 284 6.23 -15.65 25.59
N LYS A 285 5.35 -16.61 25.29
CA LYS A 285 5.52 -18.04 25.58
C LYS A 285 6.19 -18.81 24.45
N MET A 286 6.26 -18.24 23.25
CA MET A 286 6.85 -18.88 22.07
C MET A 286 8.36 -18.93 22.18
N THR A 287 8.95 -20.06 21.82
CA THR A 287 10.41 -20.19 21.66
C THR A 287 10.89 -19.40 20.45
N PHE A 288 12.19 -19.09 20.38
CA PHE A 288 12.78 -18.43 19.19
C PHE A 288 12.47 -19.20 17.89
N ARG A 289 12.48 -20.54 17.96
CA ARG A 289 12.11 -21.42 16.84
C ARG A 289 10.68 -21.18 16.36
N LEU A 290 9.71 -21.08 17.27
CA LEU A 290 8.31 -20.87 16.89
C LEU A 290 8.08 -19.47 16.29
N HIS A 291 8.81 -18.46 16.77
CA HIS A 291 8.83 -17.14 16.13
C HIS A 291 9.40 -17.19 14.71
N GLN A 292 10.43 -18.01 14.49
CA GLN A 292 10.99 -18.23 13.17
C GLN A 292 10.01 -18.96 12.25
N ILE A 293 9.35 -20.02 12.73
CA ILE A 293 8.30 -20.73 11.98
C ILE A 293 7.16 -19.77 11.58
N ALA A 294 6.72 -18.88 12.47
CA ALA A 294 5.70 -17.88 12.15
C ALA A 294 6.14 -16.94 11.02
N LYS A 295 7.42 -16.55 10.97
CA LYS A 295 7.99 -15.79 9.85
C LYS A 295 8.10 -16.63 8.59
N ASP A 296 8.53 -17.87 8.71
CA ASP A 296 8.71 -18.79 7.59
C ASP A 296 7.38 -19.08 6.88
N ILE A 297 6.26 -19.21 7.61
CA ILE A 297 4.92 -19.35 7.02
C ILE A 297 4.58 -18.17 6.10
N VAL A 298 4.90 -16.94 6.51
CA VAL A 298 4.69 -15.74 5.70
C VAL A 298 5.60 -15.76 4.47
N SER A 299 6.84 -16.23 4.62
CA SER A 299 7.79 -16.42 3.50
C SER A 299 7.30 -17.49 2.51
N MET A 300 6.80 -18.63 2.98
CA MET A 300 6.23 -19.69 2.15
C MET A 300 4.96 -19.22 1.42
N ARG A 301 4.11 -18.43 2.10
CA ARG A 301 2.96 -17.79 1.45
C ARG A 301 3.38 -16.81 0.37
N SER A 302 4.48 -16.09 0.57
CA SER A 302 5.06 -15.18 -0.44
C SER A 302 5.64 -15.97 -1.62
N LEU A 303 6.32 -17.10 -1.35
CA LEU A 303 6.82 -18.01 -2.39
C LEU A 303 5.69 -18.51 -3.29
N LEU A 304 4.51 -18.77 -2.72
CA LEU A 304 3.33 -19.16 -3.47
C LEU A 304 2.84 -18.07 -4.43
N ASP A 305 2.89 -16.79 -4.05
CA ASP A 305 2.59 -15.70 -4.98
C ASP A 305 3.66 -15.63 -6.08
N LEU A 306 4.93 -15.74 -5.71
CA LEU A 306 6.05 -15.72 -6.67
C LEU A 306 5.98 -16.84 -7.71
N LEU A 307 5.39 -18.00 -7.38
CA LEU A 307 5.18 -19.09 -8.34
C LEU A 307 4.33 -18.65 -9.56
N TYR A 308 3.36 -17.75 -9.34
CA TYR A 308 2.50 -17.21 -10.42
C TYR A 308 3.11 -15.99 -11.12
N LEU A 309 3.92 -15.23 -10.39
CA LEU A 309 4.46 -13.94 -10.83
C LEU A 309 5.75 -14.08 -11.63
N LEU A 310 6.62 -15.02 -11.23
CA LEU A 310 7.95 -15.19 -11.81
C LEU A 310 7.96 -16.23 -12.92
N ASP A 311 8.93 -16.10 -13.83
CA ASP A 311 9.25 -17.16 -14.78
C ASP A 311 9.81 -18.40 -14.05
N ALA A 312 9.72 -19.59 -14.67
CA ALA A 312 10.22 -20.83 -14.09
C ALA A 312 11.70 -20.73 -13.70
N VAL A 313 12.50 -20.01 -14.50
CA VAL A 313 13.94 -19.80 -14.26
C VAL A 313 14.17 -18.95 -13.01
N GLU A 314 13.52 -17.78 -12.94
CA GLU A 314 13.63 -16.86 -11.81
C GLU A 314 13.16 -17.51 -10.50
N PHE A 315 12.05 -18.25 -10.54
CA PHE A 315 11.51 -18.96 -9.39
C PHE A 315 12.50 -19.99 -8.81
N PHE A 316 13.14 -20.79 -9.68
CA PHE A 316 14.12 -21.78 -9.24
C PHE A 316 15.35 -21.14 -8.57
N PHE A 317 15.90 -20.07 -9.16
CA PHE A 317 17.04 -19.38 -8.56
C PHE A 317 16.67 -18.69 -7.25
N TYR A 318 15.44 -18.18 -7.13
CA TYR A 318 14.93 -17.67 -5.86
C TYR A 318 14.79 -18.77 -4.80
N LEU A 319 14.35 -19.97 -5.18
CA LEU A 319 14.29 -21.11 -4.27
C LEU A 319 15.70 -21.52 -3.78
N GLU A 320 16.68 -21.52 -4.68
CA GLU A 320 18.09 -21.75 -4.33
C GLU A 320 18.65 -20.66 -3.40
N TYR A 321 18.22 -19.41 -3.60
CA TYR A 321 18.52 -18.34 -2.66
C TYR A 321 17.99 -18.62 -1.27
N LEU A 322 16.73 -19.02 -1.15
CA LEU A 322 16.13 -19.35 0.14
C LEU A 322 16.84 -20.52 0.82
N ARG A 323 17.21 -21.55 0.06
CA ARG A 323 17.96 -22.72 0.56
C ARG A 323 19.37 -22.34 1.06
N SER A 324 20.03 -21.39 0.41
CA SER A 324 21.42 -21.02 0.69
C SER A 324 21.58 -19.95 1.78
N SER A 325 20.58 -19.09 1.97
CA SER A 325 20.66 -17.87 2.78
C SER A 325 20.39 -18.06 4.29
N LYS A 326 20.08 -19.28 4.74
CA LYS A 326 19.65 -19.59 6.13
C LYS A 326 18.48 -18.70 6.62
N LEU A 327 17.72 -18.08 5.72
CA LEU A 327 16.58 -17.21 6.06
C LEU A 327 15.38 -17.98 6.59
N ILE A 328 15.29 -19.26 6.24
CA ILE A 328 14.25 -20.20 6.65
C ILE A 328 14.86 -21.19 7.64
N ASP A 329 14.08 -21.66 8.63
CA ASP A 329 14.52 -22.70 9.56
C ASP A 329 15.03 -23.93 8.77
N PRO A 330 16.27 -24.42 9.03
CA PRO A 330 16.85 -25.53 8.29
C PRO A 330 16.04 -26.84 8.39
N SER A 331 15.17 -26.98 9.39
CA SER A 331 14.27 -28.13 9.51
C SER A 331 13.30 -28.26 8.34
N TRP A 332 12.94 -27.16 7.68
CA TRP A 332 12.10 -27.20 6.48
C TRP A 332 12.78 -27.91 5.32
N ILE A 333 14.08 -27.69 5.14
CA ILE A 333 14.87 -28.26 4.03
C ILE A 333 14.95 -29.80 4.13
N LEU A 334 14.84 -30.33 5.34
CA LEU A 334 14.87 -31.77 5.62
C LEU A 334 13.52 -32.47 5.41
N THR A 335 12.46 -31.72 5.07
CA THR A 335 11.14 -32.29 4.83
C THR A 335 11.03 -32.88 3.42
N THR A 336 10.28 -33.96 3.30
CA THR A 336 10.00 -34.62 2.02
C THR A 336 9.23 -33.71 1.06
N GLU A 337 8.39 -32.81 1.59
CA GLU A 337 7.64 -31.84 0.78
C GLU A 337 8.55 -30.77 0.20
N PHE A 338 9.53 -30.28 0.96
CA PHE A 338 10.51 -29.32 0.43
C PHE A 338 11.42 -29.97 -0.64
N GLU A 339 11.83 -31.22 -0.44
CA GLU A 339 12.59 -31.96 -1.46
C GLU A 339 11.76 -32.16 -2.74
N SER A 340 10.49 -32.51 -2.61
CA SER A 340 9.57 -32.67 -3.74
C SER A 340 9.32 -31.36 -4.48
N LEU A 341 9.12 -30.27 -3.74
CA LEU A 341 9.02 -28.90 -4.26
C LEU A 341 10.26 -28.53 -5.07
N TYR A 342 11.44 -28.80 -4.51
CA TYR A 342 12.72 -28.49 -5.15
C TYR A 342 12.92 -29.32 -6.43
N LYS A 343 12.62 -30.62 -6.39
CA LYS A 343 12.67 -31.51 -7.55
C LYS A 343 11.72 -31.05 -8.65
N ALA A 344 10.47 -30.72 -8.32
CA ALA A 344 9.48 -30.21 -9.27
C ALA A 344 9.94 -28.88 -9.88
N SER A 345 10.44 -27.93 -9.08
CA SER A 345 10.98 -26.66 -9.58
C SER A 345 12.16 -26.86 -10.54
N ARG A 346 13.03 -27.82 -10.26
CA ARG A 346 14.16 -28.17 -11.14
C ARG A 346 13.69 -28.77 -12.45
N SER A 347 12.69 -29.65 -12.41
CA SER A 347 12.12 -30.30 -13.60
C SER A 347 11.44 -29.32 -14.57
N ARG A 348 11.12 -28.08 -14.13
CA ARG A 348 10.64 -27.00 -15.00
C ARG A 348 11.73 -26.34 -15.86
N ILE A 349 13.00 -26.65 -15.61
CA ILE A 349 14.16 -26.05 -16.32
C ILE A 349 15.07 -27.12 -16.91
N PHE A 350 15.25 -28.24 -16.20
CA PHE A 350 16.19 -29.28 -16.57
C PHE A 350 15.52 -30.65 -16.61
N LYS A 351 15.78 -31.40 -17.68
CA LYS A 351 15.39 -32.80 -17.81
C LYS A 351 16.61 -33.69 -17.57
N VAL A 352 16.49 -34.67 -16.69
CA VAL A 352 17.58 -35.62 -16.40
C VAL A 352 17.61 -36.67 -17.52
N ASN A 353 18.75 -36.79 -18.20
CA ASN A 353 18.95 -37.79 -19.24
C ASN A 353 19.30 -39.12 -18.56
N ASN A 354 18.32 -40.01 -18.38
CA ASN A 354 18.56 -41.38 -17.89
C ASN A 354 19.12 -42.26 -19.01
N GLY A 355 20.38 -42.04 -19.38
CA GLY A 355 21.10 -42.91 -20.32
C GLY A 355 21.54 -44.21 -19.66
N LYS A 356 20.77 -45.30 -19.83
CA LYS A 356 21.35 -46.66 -19.76
C LYS A 356 21.96 -46.97 -21.12
N GLY A 357 23.26 -46.71 -21.32
CA GLY A 357 23.91 -47.19 -22.55
C GLY A 357 25.30 -46.63 -22.86
N LYS A 358 26.32 -47.43 -22.53
CA LYS A 358 27.65 -47.57 -23.13
C LYS A 358 28.58 -46.35 -23.16
N SER A 359 29.58 -46.43 -22.30
CA SER A 359 30.88 -45.78 -22.40
C SER A 359 31.38 -45.64 -23.84
N ASN A 360 31.56 -44.40 -24.28
CA ASN A 360 32.80 -43.93 -24.92
C ASN A 360 32.82 -42.40 -24.94
N ASP A 361 33.81 -41.85 -24.23
CA ASP A 361 34.47 -40.56 -24.40
C ASP A 361 33.69 -39.42 -25.09
N GLN A 362 32.81 -38.80 -24.31
CA GLN A 362 32.63 -37.35 -24.18
C GLN A 362 31.84 -37.12 -22.89
N LEU A 363 32.22 -36.15 -22.07
CA LEU A 363 31.43 -35.70 -20.91
C LEU A 363 30.10 -35.13 -21.40
N GLU A 364 29.14 -36.00 -21.74
CA GLU A 364 27.77 -35.62 -22.03
C GLU A 364 27.16 -35.05 -20.74
N CYS A 365 26.61 -33.84 -20.84
CA CYS A 365 25.92 -33.23 -19.71
C CYS A 365 24.73 -34.14 -19.33
N PRO A 366 24.61 -34.57 -18.06
CA PRO A 366 23.53 -35.46 -17.63
C PRO A 366 22.14 -34.80 -17.65
N PHE A 367 22.07 -33.52 -18.05
CA PHE A 367 20.86 -32.74 -18.11
C PHE A 367 20.67 -32.18 -19.53
N SER A 368 19.44 -32.25 -20.02
CA SER A 368 18.97 -31.48 -21.18
C SER A 368 18.17 -30.27 -20.70
N LEU A 369 18.22 -29.18 -21.45
CA LEU A 369 17.45 -28.00 -21.14
C LEU A 369 15.97 -28.22 -21.50
N CYS A 370 15.10 -27.85 -20.57
CA CYS A 370 13.67 -28.09 -20.61
C CYS A 370 12.99 -26.87 -20.00
N LEU A 371 12.87 -25.77 -20.77
CA LEU A 371 12.33 -24.51 -20.27
C LEU A 371 10.81 -24.53 -20.30
N GLU A 372 10.19 -24.60 -19.14
CA GLU A 372 8.75 -24.38 -19.01
C GLU A 372 8.42 -22.90 -19.19
N VAL A 373 7.45 -22.62 -20.04
CA VAL A 373 6.92 -21.26 -20.27
C VAL A 373 5.64 -21.09 -19.47
N ASN A 374 5.43 -19.91 -18.89
CA ASN A 374 4.18 -19.60 -18.21
C ASN A 374 2.97 -19.74 -19.17
N PRO A 375 1.99 -20.62 -18.85
CA PRO A 375 0.82 -20.85 -19.70
C PRO A 375 -0.02 -19.59 -19.99
N ILE A 376 -0.07 -18.63 -19.07
CA ILE A 376 -0.77 -17.35 -19.29
C ILE A 376 -0.10 -16.58 -20.44
N HIS A 377 1.22 -16.59 -20.53
CA HIS A 377 1.95 -15.86 -21.55
C HIS A 377 1.67 -16.43 -22.94
N ILE A 378 1.57 -17.75 -23.05
CA ILE A 378 1.19 -18.44 -24.29
C ILE A 378 -0.21 -18.02 -24.72
N GLN A 379 -1.16 -18.04 -23.78
CA GLN A 379 -2.55 -17.70 -24.08
C GLN A 379 -2.74 -16.21 -24.39
N LEU A 380 -2.00 -15.33 -23.72
CA LEU A 380 -1.97 -13.90 -24.01
C LEU A 380 -1.43 -13.64 -25.41
N PHE A 381 -0.34 -14.31 -25.78
CA PHE A 381 0.25 -14.20 -27.11
C PHE A 381 -0.70 -14.68 -28.22
N ASP A 382 -1.42 -15.79 -27.99
CA ASP A 382 -2.47 -16.28 -28.90
C ASP A 382 -3.62 -15.26 -29.08
N VAL A 383 -4.03 -14.57 -28.01
CA VAL A 383 -5.04 -13.50 -28.10
C VAL A 383 -4.55 -12.35 -28.98
N ILE A 384 -3.26 -12.02 -28.89
CA ILE A 384 -2.68 -10.87 -29.60
C ILE A 384 -2.48 -11.17 -31.09
N LEU A 385 -2.01 -12.37 -31.44
CA LEU A 385 -1.93 -12.80 -32.85
C LEU A 385 -3.28 -12.85 -33.58
N ASN A 386 -4.37 -13.02 -32.83
CA ASN A 386 -5.71 -13.08 -33.37
C ASN A 386 -6.44 -11.72 -33.34
N LEU A 387 -5.76 -10.63 -32.99
CA LEU A 387 -6.35 -9.28 -33.00
C LEU A 387 -6.83 -8.90 -34.40
N GLY A 388 -8.10 -8.50 -34.51
CA GLY A 388 -8.70 -8.02 -35.75
C GLY A 388 -9.25 -9.10 -36.68
N LYS A 389 -8.91 -10.39 -36.50
CA LYS A 389 -9.47 -11.49 -37.31
C LYS A 389 -10.99 -11.65 -37.16
N GLU A 390 -11.53 -11.28 -36.01
CA GLU A 390 -12.96 -11.38 -35.70
C GLU A 390 -13.80 -10.16 -36.14
N LEU A 391 -13.17 -9.09 -36.65
CA LEU A 391 -13.89 -7.87 -37.03
C LEU A 391 -14.63 -8.04 -38.35
N THR A 392 -15.89 -7.64 -38.36
CA THR A 392 -16.73 -7.58 -39.57
C THR A 392 -16.35 -6.39 -40.45
N LYS A 393 -16.66 -6.46 -41.75
CA LYS A 393 -16.44 -5.34 -42.69
C LYS A 393 -17.14 -4.04 -42.27
N GLU A 394 -18.27 -4.16 -41.56
CA GLU A 394 -19.03 -3.03 -41.01
C GLU A 394 -18.29 -2.37 -39.84
N GLU A 395 -17.75 -3.16 -38.89
CA GLU A 395 -16.96 -2.65 -37.77
C GLU A 395 -15.68 -1.94 -38.24
N ILE A 396 -15.01 -2.49 -39.27
CA ILE A 396 -13.84 -1.85 -39.88
C ILE A 396 -14.22 -0.48 -40.48
N SER A 397 -15.39 -0.34 -41.09
CA SER A 397 -15.87 0.94 -41.62
C SER A 397 -16.18 1.97 -40.52
N ILE A 398 -16.67 1.52 -39.36
CA ILE A 398 -16.92 2.36 -38.19
C ILE A 398 -15.60 2.86 -37.59
N LEU A 399 -14.59 2.00 -37.47
CA LEU A 399 -13.26 2.39 -36.98
C LEU A 399 -12.61 3.47 -37.86
N ILE A 400 -12.82 3.42 -39.19
CA ILE A 400 -12.35 4.46 -40.12
C ILE A 400 -13.05 5.80 -39.86
N GLN A 401 -14.36 5.79 -39.57
CA GLN A 401 -15.12 7.01 -39.24
C GLN A 401 -14.72 7.62 -37.90
N GLU A 402 -14.40 6.80 -36.89
CA GLU A 402 -13.92 7.27 -35.58
C GLU A 402 -12.55 7.96 -35.68
N ASN A 403 -11.66 7.51 -36.57
CA ASN A 403 -10.34 8.14 -36.75
C ASN A 403 -10.41 9.52 -37.42
N GLY A 404 -11.38 9.71 -38.33
CA GLY A 404 -11.67 11.02 -38.94
C GLY A 404 -12.34 12.02 -37.97
N SER A 405 -12.84 11.52 -36.83
CA SER A 405 -13.53 12.29 -35.79
C SER A 405 -12.65 12.55 -34.56
N SER A 406 -11.33 12.46 -34.70
CA SER A 406 -10.34 12.51 -33.61
C SER A 406 -10.19 13.90 -32.96
N ASN A 407 -11.30 14.53 -32.57
CA ASN A 407 -11.35 15.48 -31.45
C ASN A 407 -11.43 14.71 -30.13
N TYR A 408 -10.48 13.78 -29.93
CA TYR A 408 -10.30 13.15 -28.64
C TYR A 408 -9.68 14.13 -27.66
N ILE A 409 -10.14 14.03 -26.42
CA ILE A 409 -9.96 14.96 -25.33
C ILE A 409 -8.49 14.95 -24.92
N SER A 410 -7.68 15.78 -25.59
CA SER A 410 -6.42 16.26 -25.03
C SER A 410 -6.78 17.12 -23.83
N ILE A 411 -6.66 16.56 -22.63
CA ILE A 411 -6.62 17.36 -21.42
C ILE A 411 -5.29 18.12 -21.48
N GLY A 412 -5.35 19.31 -22.08
CA GLY A 412 -4.31 20.33 -22.07
C GLY A 412 -3.17 20.15 -23.07
N LYS A 413 -3.40 20.39 -24.36
CA LYS A 413 -2.39 20.98 -25.26
C LYS A 413 -3.06 21.86 -26.30
N ASN A 414 -3.00 23.18 -26.09
CA ASN A 414 -3.23 24.19 -27.12
C ASN A 414 -2.14 25.25 -26.93
N ILE A 415 -0.99 25.09 -27.61
CA ILE A 415 -0.15 26.19 -28.10
C ILE A 415 0.50 25.71 -29.42
N ASN A 416 -0.04 26.24 -30.52
CA ASN A 416 0.47 26.46 -31.89
C ASN A 416 1.43 25.47 -32.59
N ASP A 417 0.97 25.05 -33.77
CA ASP A 417 1.75 24.46 -34.85
C ASP A 417 2.95 25.33 -35.28
N GLN A 418 4.13 24.72 -35.38
CA GLN A 418 4.97 24.69 -36.59
C GLN A 418 6.22 23.81 -36.41
N THR A 419 6.42 22.89 -37.36
CA THR A 419 7.61 22.07 -37.70
C THR A 419 7.87 20.77 -36.90
N PRO A 420 8.18 19.65 -37.61
CA PRO A 420 8.49 18.36 -37.00
C PRO A 420 9.98 18.24 -36.69
N ASN A 421 10.29 17.50 -35.62
CA ASN A 421 11.62 17.23 -35.05
C ASN A 421 12.17 18.33 -34.12
N GLN A 422 11.78 18.27 -32.85
CA GLN A 422 12.72 18.29 -31.72
C GLN A 422 11.97 17.99 -30.43
N VAL A 423 12.54 17.06 -29.66
CA VAL A 423 12.27 16.86 -28.24
C VAL A 423 12.51 18.19 -27.55
N ILE A 424 11.45 18.87 -27.08
CA ILE A 424 11.53 20.02 -26.18
C ILE A 424 10.43 19.85 -25.14
N CYS A 425 10.87 19.37 -23.98
CA CYS A 425 10.33 19.69 -22.65
C CYS A 425 10.36 21.20 -22.42
N GLU A 426 9.72 21.65 -21.34
CA GLU A 426 9.80 23.00 -20.75
C GLU A 426 8.80 24.03 -21.35
N GLU A 427 8.09 24.86 -20.59
CA GLU A 427 8.48 25.57 -19.38
C GLU A 427 7.22 26.15 -18.68
N PHE A 428 7.05 25.94 -17.37
CA PHE A 428 6.60 27.01 -16.48
C PHE A 428 7.38 26.86 -15.18
N ASP A 429 8.43 27.67 -15.13
CA ASP A 429 9.38 27.94 -14.05
C ASP A 429 10.30 26.78 -13.64
N GLU A 430 11.12 26.34 -14.59
CA GLU A 430 12.48 25.88 -14.28
C GLU A 430 13.41 27.09 -14.20
N ASN A 431 13.90 27.36 -13.00
CA ASN A 431 15.24 27.89 -12.80
C ASN A 431 15.80 27.13 -11.61
N GLU A 432 16.40 25.98 -11.87
CA GLU A 432 17.63 25.50 -11.24
C GLU A 432 17.99 24.14 -11.85
N ASN A 433 18.96 24.16 -12.77
CA ASN A 433 19.66 22.99 -13.27
C ASN A 433 20.18 22.16 -12.09
N ASP A 434 19.74 20.91 -11.98
CA ASP A 434 20.44 19.84 -11.28
C ASP A 434 20.33 18.56 -12.14
N ASP A 435 21.41 18.27 -12.87
CA ASP A 435 21.69 16.96 -13.46
C ASP A 435 21.81 15.94 -12.32
N ASP A 436 20.82 15.08 -12.10
CA ASP A 436 21.03 13.84 -11.35
C ASP A 436 20.07 12.72 -11.79
N LYS A 437 20.68 11.71 -12.43
CA LYS A 437 20.04 10.46 -12.86
C LYS A 437 19.71 9.59 -11.64
N SER A 438 18.46 9.66 -11.18
CA SER A 438 17.84 8.58 -10.38
C SER A 438 16.39 8.38 -10.85
N GLY A 439 16.23 7.69 -11.98
CA GLY A 439 14.95 7.22 -12.47
C GLY A 439 14.86 5.72 -12.27
N ASP A 440 13.91 5.27 -11.44
CA ASP A 440 13.30 3.92 -11.57
C ASP A 440 11.99 3.78 -10.77
N SER A 441 11.71 4.62 -9.77
CA SER A 441 10.45 4.51 -9.00
C SER A 441 9.24 5.30 -9.54
N ARG A 442 9.44 6.18 -10.53
CA ARG A 442 8.35 7.00 -11.12
C ARG A 442 7.86 6.52 -12.49
N ARG A 443 8.49 5.50 -13.09
CA ARG A 443 8.06 4.95 -14.39
C ARG A 443 6.92 3.94 -14.27
N ASN A 444 6.70 3.36 -13.10
CA ASN A 444 5.68 2.32 -12.90
C ASN A 444 4.23 2.86 -12.79
N GLU A 445 4.04 4.19 -12.77
CA GLU A 445 2.71 4.81 -12.64
C GLU A 445 2.16 5.40 -13.95
N GLN A 446 2.94 5.41 -15.03
CA GLN A 446 2.49 5.90 -16.33
C GLN A 446 1.99 4.71 -17.17
N ASN A 447 0.74 4.80 -17.65
CA ASN A 447 0.23 3.86 -18.63
C ASN A 447 1.11 3.92 -19.89
N VAL A 448 1.56 2.77 -20.37
CA VAL A 448 2.46 2.73 -21.53
C VAL A 448 1.71 2.27 -22.76
N GLU A 449 1.91 3.03 -23.83
CA GLU A 449 1.34 2.77 -25.15
C GLU A 449 2.42 2.11 -26.01
N ILE A 450 2.15 0.91 -26.50
CA ILE A 450 3.03 0.18 -27.42
C ILE A 450 2.54 0.42 -28.85
N TYR A 451 3.45 0.90 -29.71
CA TYR A 451 3.23 1.14 -31.13
C TYR A 451 3.98 0.11 -31.97
N SER A 452 3.48 -0.20 -33.17
CA SER A 452 4.23 -0.96 -34.17
C SER A 452 5.39 -0.13 -34.73
N LYS A 453 6.54 -0.77 -35.02
CA LYS A 453 7.73 -0.07 -35.55
C LYS A 453 7.54 0.38 -37.02
N LEU A 454 6.61 -0.20 -37.76
CA LEU A 454 6.27 0.20 -39.15
C LEU A 454 5.78 1.65 -39.29
N LEU A 455 5.22 2.26 -38.23
CA LEU A 455 4.78 3.67 -38.24
C LEU A 455 5.95 4.67 -38.24
N ASN A 456 7.16 4.24 -37.84
CA ASN A 456 8.37 5.07 -37.91
C ASN A 456 9.08 5.00 -39.27
N CYS A 457 8.64 4.12 -40.16
CA CYS A 457 9.14 4.02 -41.53
C CYS A 457 8.20 4.77 -42.48
N ASN A 458 8.74 5.70 -43.27
CA ASN A 458 8.05 6.59 -44.23
C ASN A 458 7.26 5.86 -45.36
N ILE A 459 6.91 4.58 -45.23
CA ILE A 459 6.39 3.73 -46.31
C ILE A 459 4.85 3.59 -46.28
N ILE A 460 4.18 3.84 -45.14
CA ILE A 460 2.71 3.66 -44.98
C ILE A 460 1.91 4.99 -44.91
N GLN A 461 2.52 6.13 -45.24
CA GLN A 461 1.85 7.46 -45.12
C GLN A 461 0.70 7.73 -46.12
N THR A 462 0.30 6.79 -46.99
CA THR A 462 -0.75 7.05 -48.00
C THR A 462 -2.11 6.42 -47.71
N LYS A 463 -2.27 5.61 -46.64
CA LYS A 463 -3.59 5.11 -46.19
C LYS A 463 -3.67 5.13 -44.65
N GLN A 464 -4.54 5.98 -44.09
CA GLN A 464 -4.87 5.94 -42.65
C GLN A 464 -5.57 4.60 -42.34
N LEU A 465 -4.85 3.69 -41.69
CA LEU A 465 -5.37 2.41 -41.22
C LEU A 465 -6.30 2.62 -40.01
N PRO A 466 -7.38 1.82 -39.86
CA PRO A 466 -8.26 1.89 -38.70
C PRO A 466 -7.53 1.56 -37.40
N GLU A 467 -7.54 2.46 -36.40
CA GLU A 467 -6.99 2.20 -35.07
C GLU A 467 -7.88 1.25 -34.24
N TYR A 468 -7.27 0.20 -33.69
CA TYR A 468 -7.93 -0.74 -32.78
C TYR A 468 -7.29 -0.71 -31.39
N ARG A 469 -7.99 -0.08 -30.45
CA ARG A 469 -7.53 0.15 -29.07
C ARG A 469 -7.73 -1.08 -28.20
N VAL A 470 -6.62 -1.61 -27.66
CA VAL A 470 -6.58 -2.75 -26.75
C VAL A 470 -6.07 -2.31 -25.39
N LEU A 471 -6.82 -2.56 -24.33
CA LEU A 471 -6.39 -2.31 -22.95
C LEU A 471 -5.99 -3.64 -22.30
N LEU A 472 -4.69 -3.83 -22.04
CA LEU A 472 -4.16 -4.94 -21.28
C LEU A 472 -4.14 -4.57 -19.80
N VAL A 473 -4.98 -5.25 -19.01
CA VAL A 473 -5.09 -5.05 -17.57
C VAL A 473 -4.24 -6.09 -16.86
N VAL A 474 -3.22 -5.60 -16.16
CA VAL A 474 -2.22 -6.39 -15.44
C VAL A 474 -2.49 -6.25 -13.94
N PRO A 475 -2.52 -7.33 -13.15
CA PRO A 475 -2.75 -7.23 -11.70
C PRO A 475 -1.61 -6.45 -11.02
N ASP A 476 -1.96 -5.69 -9.98
CA ASP A 476 -1.04 -4.84 -9.21
C ASP A 476 0.16 -5.61 -8.63
N ASP A 477 -0.02 -6.90 -8.36
CA ASP A 477 0.99 -7.77 -7.75
C ASP A 477 2.02 -8.29 -8.77
N LEU A 478 1.86 -8.04 -10.09
CA LEU A 478 2.84 -8.48 -11.09
C LEU A 478 4.09 -7.60 -11.08
N CYS A 479 5.22 -8.26 -10.80
CA CYS A 479 6.57 -7.69 -10.82
C CYS A 479 7.08 -7.33 -12.22
N PHE A 480 6.29 -7.53 -13.29
CA PHE A 480 6.77 -7.23 -14.62
C PHE A 480 7.04 -5.74 -14.76
N ASN A 481 8.28 -5.41 -15.10
CA ASN A 481 8.56 -4.09 -15.65
C ASN A 481 7.79 -3.98 -16.97
N ILE A 482 7.24 -2.81 -17.27
CA ILE A 482 6.51 -2.57 -18.53
C ILE A 482 7.34 -3.02 -19.75
N ILE A 483 8.66 -2.86 -19.67
CA ILE A 483 9.64 -3.30 -20.67
C ILE A 483 9.58 -4.83 -20.88
N GLU A 484 9.39 -5.61 -19.83
CA GLU A 484 9.31 -7.07 -19.90
C GLU A 484 8.04 -7.54 -20.61
N ILE A 485 6.91 -6.87 -20.35
CA ILE A 485 5.66 -7.12 -21.07
C ILE A 485 5.84 -6.73 -22.54
N GLU A 486 6.46 -5.58 -22.81
CA GLU A 486 6.77 -5.17 -24.19
C GLU A 486 7.63 -6.22 -24.91
N GLN A 487 8.69 -6.75 -24.27
CA GLN A 487 9.50 -7.83 -24.86
C GLN A 487 8.70 -9.11 -25.10
N LEU A 488 7.82 -9.49 -24.18
CA LEU A 488 6.92 -10.65 -24.33
C LEU A 488 5.97 -10.47 -25.51
N LEU A 489 5.42 -9.26 -25.68
CA LEU A 489 4.50 -8.93 -26.76
C LEU A 489 5.19 -8.86 -28.13
N LEU A 490 6.42 -8.34 -28.18
CA LEU A 490 7.17 -8.15 -29.41
C LEU A 490 7.89 -9.42 -29.90
N ASN A 491 8.47 -10.19 -28.99
CA ASN A 491 9.35 -11.32 -29.33
C ASN A 491 8.77 -12.69 -28.96
N GLY A 492 7.64 -12.72 -28.26
CA GLY A 492 6.95 -13.94 -27.87
C GLY A 492 7.45 -14.56 -26.56
N PRO A 493 6.69 -15.54 -26.02
CA PRO A 493 6.90 -16.05 -24.66
C PRO A 493 8.14 -16.96 -24.55
N GLN A 494 8.55 -17.60 -25.64
CA GLN A 494 9.76 -18.43 -25.66
C GLN A 494 11.02 -17.58 -25.55
N TYR A 495 11.12 -16.54 -26.39
CA TYR A 495 12.22 -15.60 -26.34
C TYR A 495 12.31 -14.98 -24.95
N PHE A 496 11.17 -14.60 -24.37
CA PHE A 496 11.11 -14.04 -23.02
C PHE A 496 11.75 -14.95 -21.96
N SER A 497 11.35 -16.22 -21.86
CA SER A 497 11.95 -17.15 -20.89
C SER A 497 13.44 -17.41 -21.18
N THR A 498 13.86 -17.44 -22.45
CA THR A 498 15.29 -17.55 -22.79
C THR A 498 16.09 -16.30 -22.44
N MET A 499 15.51 -15.12 -22.65
CA MET A 499 16.11 -13.83 -22.31
C MET A 499 16.36 -13.76 -20.81
N LYS A 500 15.39 -14.18 -20.00
CA LYS A 500 15.53 -14.27 -18.54
C LYS A 500 16.63 -15.22 -18.11
N LEU A 501 16.74 -16.38 -18.75
CA LEU A 501 17.86 -17.28 -18.52
C LEU A 501 19.20 -16.62 -18.90
N THR A 502 19.29 -15.95 -20.04
CA THR A 502 20.53 -15.26 -20.44
C THR A 502 20.88 -14.07 -19.56
N GLU A 503 19.88 -13.31 -19.08
CA GLU A 503 20.06 -12.17 -18.18
C GLU A 503 20.58 -12.63 -16.83
N ILE A 504 20.00 -13.69 -16.26
CA ILE A 504 20.52 -14.30 -15.02
C ILE A 504 21.95 -14.80 -15.25
N LEU A 505 22.24 -15.44 -16.38
CA LEU A 505 23.60 -15.88 -16.71
C LEU A 505 24.59 -14.70 -16.91
N GLN A 506 24.17 -13.58 -17.50
CA GLN A 506 25.00 -12.38 -17.67
C GLN A 506 25.21 -11.61 -16.36
N ASN A 507 24.23 -11.61 -15.46
CA ASN A 507 24.36 -11.08 -14.11
C ASN A 507 25.35 -11.91 -13.26
N ILE A 508 25.57 -13.18 -13.62
CA ILE A 508 26.68 -13.99 -13.10
C ILE A 508 28.03 -13.53 -13.67
N GLU A 509 28.07 -12.95 -14.87
CA GLU A 509 29.29 -12.50 -15.56
C GLU A 509 29.85 -11.15 -15.07
N THR A 510 29.04 -10.24 -14.55
CA THR A 510 29.42 -8.82 -14.33
C THR A 510 29.82 -8.43 -12.90
N GLY A 511 29.95 -9.41 -11.99
CA GLY A 511 30.33 -9.17 -10.59
C GLY A 511 29.11 -9.20 -9.68
N LEU A 512 28.96 -10.33 -8.99
CA LEU A 512 27.80 -10.64 -8.16
C LEU A 512 27.80 -9.82 -6.86
N SER A 513 26.61 -9.39 -6.43
CA SER A 513 26.42 -9.07 -5.02
C SER A 513 26.70 -10.32 -4.15
N PRO A 514 27.27 -10.18 -2.93
CA PRO A 514 27.64 -11.31 -2.06
C PRO A 514 26.55 -12.37 -1.80
N PRO A 515 25.23 -12.08 -1.78
CA PRO A 515 24.24 -13.13 -1.69
C PRO A 515 24.21 -14.03 -2.93
N GLN A 516 24.34 -13.47 -4.15
CA GLN A 516 24.17 -14.22 -5.39
C GLN A 516 25.33 -15.18 -5.67
N SER A 517 26.57 -14.82 -5.29
CA SER A 517 27.75 -15.70 -5.42
C SER A 517 27.70 -16.93 -4.52
N ASN A 518 27.11 -16.81 -3.32
CA ASN A 518 26.94 -17.92 -2.38
C ASN A 518 25.80 -18.89 -2.76
N ILE A 519 24.81 -18.43 -3.54
CA ILE A 519 23.78 -19.29 -4.15
C ILE A 519 24.43 -20.21 -5.19
N ILE A 520 25.19 -19.60 -6.09
CA ILE A 520 25.75 -20.28 -7.25
C ILE A 520 26.87 -21.25 -6.81
N SER A 521 27.68 -20.89 -5.81
CA SER A 521 28.71 -21.78 -5.25
C SER A 521 28.13 -23.05 -4.60
N LYS A 522 26.89 -23.00 -4.08
CA LYS A 522 26.18 -24.14 -3.49
C LYS A 522 25.40 -24.97 -4.50
N ALA A 523 25.17 -24.45 -5.71
CA ALA A 523 24.59 -25.17 -6.84
C ALA A 523 25.65 -25.93 -7.68
N MET A 524 26.94 -25.60 -7.55
CA MET A 524 28.09 -26.23 -8.24
C MET A 524 28.11 -27.77 -8.21
N PRO A 525 27.89 -28.44 -7.05
CA PRO A 525 28.01 -29.90 -6.96
C PRO A 525 27.04 -30.65 -7.88
N PHE A 526 25.92 -30.03 -8.23
CA PHE A 526 24.89 -30.62 -9.07
C PHE A 526 25.26 -30.67 -10.56
N PHE A 527 26.22 -29.85 -10.99
CA PHE A 527 26.75 -29.86 -12.36
C PHE A 527 28.06 -30.65 -12.47
N GLY A 528 28.40 -31.43 -11.43
CA GLY A 528 29.66 -32.19 -11.37
C GLY A 528 30.87 -31.35 -10.97
N ILE A 529 30.67 -30.14 -10.44
CA ILE A 529 31.75 -29.23 -10.02
C ILE A 529 31.87 -29.27 -8.48
N PRO A 530 33.03 -29.62 -7.90
CA PRO A 530 33.17 -29.71 -6.44
C PRO A 530 32.90 -28.38 -5.72
N ALA A 531 32.30 -28.45 -4.54
CA ALA A 531 31.99 -27.27 -3.73
C ALA A 531 33.29 -26.54 -3.34
N CYS A 532 33.39 -25.25 -3.67
CA CYS A 532 34.59 -24.45 -3.39
C CYS A 532 34.44 -23.65 -2.09
N SER A 533 35.37 -23.86 -1.16
CA SER A 533 35.54 -23.05 0.06
C SER A 533 36.35 -21.77 -0.18
N ASP A 534 37.22 -21.76 -1.21
CA ASP A 534 38.18 -20.67 -1.45
C ASP A 534 37.73 -19.66 -2.52
N SER A 535 38.00 -18.37 -2.29
CA SER A 535 37.65 -17.25 -3.18
C SER A 535 38.31 -17.35 -4.57
N SER A 536 39.53 -17.90 -4.65
CA SER A 536 40.25 -18.13 -5.92
C SER A 536 39.63 -19.27 -6.75
N GLN A 537 39.11 -20.32 -6.10
CA GLN A 537 38.46 -21.46 -6.77
C GLN A 537 36.99 -21.20 -7.16
N LYS A 538 36.33 -20.23 -6.51
CA LYS A 538 34.99 -19.74 -6.90
C LYS A 538 34.95 -19.21 -8.35
N SER A 539 36.00 -18.50 -8.78
CA SER A 539 36.09 -17.97 -10.15
C SER A 539 36.19 -19.08 -11.21
N ASN A 540 36.99 -20.12 -10.95
CA ASN A 540 37.14 -21.27 -11.83
C ASN A 540 35.90 -22.16 -11.89
N SER A 541 35.21 -22.35 -10.78
CA SER A 541 33.95 -23.11 -10.72
C SER A 541 32.79 -22.36 -11.40
N LEU A 542 32.71 -21.03 -11.25
CA LEU A 542 31.81 -20.17 -12.04
C LEU A 542 32.13 -20.24 -13.54
N HIS A 543 33.41 -20.28 -13.90
CA HIS A 543 33.84 -20.48 -15.29
C HIS A 543 33.49 -21.88 -15.82
N GLN A 544 33.50 -22.93 -14.98
CA GLN A 544 33.06 -24.27 -15.36
C GLN A 544 31.53 -24.35 -15.51
N LEU A 545 30.75 -23.72 -14.62
CA LEU A 545 29.30 -23.56 -14.84
C LEU A 545 29.02 -22.81 -16.13
N ARG A 546 29.76 -21.74 -16.40
CA ARG A 546 29.67 -20.96 -17.64
C ARG A 546 29.92 -21.82 -18.88
N LEU A 547 30.92 -22.71 -18.83
CA LEU A 547 31.19 -23.67 -19.90
C LEU A 547 30.08 -24.72 -20.05
N ILE A 548 29.49 -25.18 -18.95
CA ILE A 548 28.38 -26.15 -18.99
C ILE A 548 27.11 -25.49 -19.54
N PHE A 549 26.72 -24.33 -19.05
CA PHE A 549 25.54 -23.60 -19.55
C PHE A 549 25.71 -23.16 -21.00
N SER A 550 26.89 -22.65 -21.40
CA SER A 550 27.15 -22.32 -22.80
C SER A 550 27.18 -23.56 -23.71
N LYS A 551 27.66 -24.72 -23.23
CA LYS A 551 27.54 -26.00 -23.94
C LYS A 551 26.08 -26.46 -24.02
N LEU A 552 25.29 -26.34 -22.97
CA LEU A 552 23.86 -26.71 -22.97
C LEU A 552 23.04 -25.85 -23.94
N ILE A 553 23.34 -24.54 -24.02
CA ILE A 553 22.70 -23.61 -24.96
C ILE A 553 23.15 -23.92 -26.41
N LYS A 554 24.43 -24.24 -26.64
CA LYS A 554 24.95 -24.61 -27.98
C LYS A 554 24.49 -25.99 -28.45
N CYS A 555 24.45 -27.00 -27.59
CA CYS A 555 24.00 -28.35 -27.94
C CYS A 555 22.48 -28.42 -28.19
N SER A 556 21.71 -27.43 -27.72
CA SER A 556 20.26 -27.37 -27.95
C SER A 556 19.87 -26.62 -29.23
N SER A 557 20.77 -25.86 -29.87
CA SER A 557 20.48 -25.18 -31.14
C SER A 557 20.51 -26.09 -32.38
N ASP A 558 20.94 -27.34 -32.24
CA ASP A 558 21.10 -28.28 -33.36
C ASP A 558 19.85 -29.14 -33.64
N ASN A 559 18.84 -29.13 -32.77
CA ASN A 559 17.59 -29.88 -32.95
C ASN A 559 16.42 -28.97 -33.36
N GLN A 560 16.02 -29.05 -34.63
CA GLN A 560 14.82 -28.41 -35.16
C GLN A 560 13.55 -29.06 -34.61
N HIS A 561 13.01 -28.51 -33.53
CA HIS A 561 11.61 -28.71 -33.18
C HIS A 561 10.88 -27.37 -33.31
N THR A 562 10.02 -27.30 -34.31
CA THR A 562 9.04 -26.22 -34.46
C THR A 562 7.98 -26.35 -33.37
N TYR A 563 7.60 -25.21 -32.80
CA TYR A 563 6.63 -25.17 -31.73
C TYR A 563 5.25 -25.65 -32.18
N SER A 564 4.66 -26.57 -31.42
CA SER A 564 3.23 -26.85 -31.43
C SER A 564 2.59 -26.09 -30.28
N PHE A 565 1.50 -25.35 -30.51
CA PHE A 565 0.74 -24.60 -29.49
C PHE A 565 0.23 -25.47 -28.31
N LYS A 566 0.39 -26.79 -28.38
CA LYS A 566 0.04 -27.72 -27.31
C LYS A 566 1.15 -27.93 -26.28
N ASP A 567 2.39 -27.55 -26.58
CA ASP A 567 3.53 -27.84 -25.72
C ASP A 567 3.83 -26.65 -24.81
N THR A 568 3.65 -26.82 -23.50
CA THR A 568 3.99 -25.83 -22.46
C THR A 568 5.47 -25.85 -22.09
N VAL A 569 6.23 -26.78 -22.69
CA VAL A 569 7.62 -27.09 -22.35
C VAL A 569 8.48 -27.02 -23.60
N ILE A 570 9.52 -26.19 -23.56
CA ILE A 570 10.49 -26.05 -24.63
C ILE A 570 11.61 -27.07 -24.40
N HIS A 571 11.83 -27.96 -25.37
CA HIS A 571 12.88 -28.98 -25.33
C HIS A 571 14.21 -28.54 -25.98
N SER A 572 14.23 -27.43 -26.74
CA SER A 572 15.44 -26.88 -27.38
C SER A 572 15.39 -25.36 -27.57
N ILE A 573 16.54 -24.66 -27.45
CA ILE A 573 16.66 -23.23 -27.74
C ILE A 573 17.10 -23.05 -29.20
N ASN A 574 16.24 -22.46 -30.03
CA ASN A 574 16.65 -21.98 -31.34
C ASN A 574 17.30 -20.60 -31.22
N SER A 575 18.63 -20.51 -31.38
CA SER A 575 19.36 -19.24 -31.40
C SER A 575 19.11 -18.41 -32.68
N LYS A 576 18.40 -18.95 -33.67
CA LYS A 576 18.14 -18.34 -34.98
C LYS A 576 16.73 -17.79 -35.20
N SER A 577 15.85 -17.80 -34.21
CA SER A 577 14.50 -17.21 -34.32
C SER A 577 14.36 -15.97 -33.44
N ILE A 578 15.24 -14.99 -33.62
CA ILE A 578 14.81 -13.60 -33.42
C ILE A 578 13.94 -13.34 -34.66
N PRO A 579 12.63 -13.16 -34.54
CA PRO A 579 11.83 -12.84 -35.71
C PRO A 579 12.40 -11.54 -36.30
N GLU A 580 12.86 -11.58 -37.55
CA GLU A 580 13.40 -10.41 -38.25
C GLU A 580 12.33 -9.30 -38.43
N ARG A 581 11.06 -9.61 -38.14
CA ARG A 581 9.89 -8.71 -38.18
C ARG A 581 9.13 -8.75 -36.85
N ASN A 582 8.58 -7.62 -36.39
CA ASN A 582 7.75 -7.65 -35.17
C ASN A 582 6.38 -8.27 -35.49
N TYR A 583 5.81 -9.07 -34.58
CA TYR A 583 4.49 -9.69 -34.81
C TYR A 583 3.33 -8.68 -34.97
N LEU A 584 3.49 -7.47 -34.43
CA LEU A 584 2.53 -6.37 -34.67
C LEU A 584 2.50 -5.95 -36.15
N ASP A 585 3.62 -6.10 -36.85
CA ASP A 585 3.73 -5.80 -38.27
C ASP A 585 2.99 -6.85 -39.12
N GLU A 586 3.02 -8.12 -38.70
CA GLU A 586 2.21 -9.20 -39.32
C GLU A 586 0.70 -9.00 -39.13
N ILE A 587 0.26 -8.44 -38.00
CA ILE A 587 -1.16 -8.12 -37.75
C ILE A 587 -1.64 -7.00 -38.69
N ILE A 588 -0.80 -5.98 -38.91
CA ILE A 588 -1.10 -4.88 -39.83
C ILE A 588 -1.22 -5.40 -41.27
N GLU A 589 -0.28 -6.23 -41.70
CA GLU A 589 -0.27 -6.83 -43.05
C GLU A 589 -1.47 -7.77 -43.28
N ASN A 590 -1.80 -8.61 -42.29
CA ASN A 590 -2.85 -9.64 -42.44
C ASN A 590 -4.28 -9.10 -42.23
N ASN A 591 -4.48 -8.16 -41.30
CA ASN A 591 -5.82 -7.74 -40.87
C ASN A 591 -6.15 -6.28 -41.24
N GLY A 592 -5.19 -5.50 -41.76
CA GLY A 592 -5.43 -4.13 -42.23
C GLY A 592 -5.83 -3.14 -41.13
N ILE A 593 -5.40 -3.38 -39.90
CA ILE A 593 -5.75 -2.62 -38.69
C ILE A 593 -4.48 -2.18 -37.98
N ASN A 594 -4.50 -1.01 -37.33
CA ASN A 594 -3.43 -0.54 -36.47
C ASN A 594 -3.73 -0.85 -34.97
N PRO A 595 -3.17 -1.92 -34.37
CA PRO A 595 -3.41 -2.24 -32.97
C PRO A 595 -2.67 -1.26 -32.04
N LYS A 596 -3.40 -0.50 -31.23
CA LYS A 596 -2.83 0.34 -30.15
C LYS A 596 -3.00 -0.39 -28.81
N ILE A 597 -1.92 -0.97 -28.30
CA ILE A 597 -1.94 -1.73 -27.03
C ILE A 597 -1.54 -0.80 -25.89
N ILE A 598 -2.41 -0.65 -24.91
CA ILE A 598 -2.21 0.16 -23.71
C ILE A 598 -2.12 -0.77 -22.52
N ILE A 599 -1.02 -0.70 -21.78
CA ILE A 599 -0.82 -1.48 -20.55
C ILE A 599 -1.23 -0.62 -19.37
N SER A 600 -2.16 -1.13 -18.56
CA SER A 600 -2.60 -0.51 -17.32
C SER A 600 -2.61 -1.53 -16.20
N TYR A 601 -2.15 -1.14 -15.02
CA TYR A 601 -2.36 -1.93 -13.81
C TYR A 601 -3.83 -1.89 -13.37
N SER A 602 -4.32 -2.97 -12.77
CA SER A 602 -5.72 -3.10 -12.32
C SER A 602 -6.08 -2.03 -11.29
N ASN A 603 -5.14 -1.67 -10.41
CA ASN A 603 -5.29 -0.72 -9.31
C ASN A 603 -6.58 -0.94 -8.51
N ALA A 604 -7.04 -2.17 -8.34
CA ALA A 604 -8.37 -2.43 -7.78
C ALA A 604 -8.55 -1.93 -6.34
N ASN A 605 -7.46 -1.67 -5.62
CA ASN A 605 -7.51 -1.09 -4.29
C ASN A 605 -7.73 0.43 -4.28
N ILE A 606 -7.47 1.12 -5.40
CA ILE A 606 -7.61 2.58 -5.51
C ILE A 606 -8.87 2.90 -6.30
N GLN A 607 -9.86 3.45 -5.61
CA GLN A 607 -11.13 3.79 -6.21
C GLN A 607 -11.00 4.77 -7.38
N GLY A 608 -11.64 4.44 -8.52
CA GLY A 608 -11.77 5.32 -9.69
C GLY A 608 -10.52 5.46 -10.57
N LYS A 609 -9.36 4.90 -10.17
CA LYS A 609 -8.15 4.93 -11.00
C LYS A 609 -8.34 4.17 -12.31
N PHE A 610 -8.88 2.96 -12.24
CA PHE A 610 -9.20 2.17 -13.44
C PHE A 610 -10.28 2.83 -14.30
N TRP A 611 -11.36 3.34 -13.68
CA TRP A 611 -12.37 4.14 -14.37
C TRP A 611 -11.78 5.30 -15.19
N ASN A 612 -10.82 6.05 -14.63
CA ASN A 612 -10.17 7.15 -15.34
C ASN A 612 -9.36 6.64 -16.54
N ALA A 613 -8.70 5.49 -16.42
CA ALA A 613 -7.99 4.87 -17.54
C ALA A 613 -8.94 4.43 -18.66
N ILE A 614 -9.98 3.63 -18.36
CA ILE A 614 -10.93 3.16 -19.38
C ILE A 614 -11.69 4.32 -20.04
N SER A 615 -12.02 5.38 -19.27
CA SER A 615 -12.69 6.58 -19.78
C SER A 615 -11.81 7.44 -20.68
N SER A 616 -10.49 7.42 -20.47
CA SER A 616 -9.53 8.21 -21.26
C SER A 616 -9.20 7.51 -22.58
N TYR A 617 -9.05 6.19 -22.56
CA TYR A 617 -8.64 5.41 -23.72
C TYR A 617 -9.79 4.87 -24.56
N SER A 618 -10.99 4.69 -23.99
CA SER A 618 -12.15 4.12 -24.66
C SER A 618 -11.83 2.85 -25.48
N PRO A 619 -11.36 1.76 -24.85
CA PRO A 619 -10.87 0.58 -25.55
C PRO A 619 -11.99 -0.18 -26.30
N HIS A 620 -11.62 -0.89 -27.37
CA HIS A 620 -12.51 -1.82 -28.07
C HIS A 620 -12.38 -3.26 -27.53
N LEU A 621 -11.18 -3.62 -27.08
CA LEU A 621 -10.88 -4.90 -26.44
C LEU A 621 -10.19 -4.67 -25.10
N ILE A 622 -10.63 -5.37 -24.07
CA ILE A 622 -9.97 -5.44 -22.77
C ILE A 622 -9.49 -6.87 -22.54
N VAL A 623 -8.21 -7.05 -22.25
CA VAL A 623 -7.63 -8.34 -21.86
C VAL A 623 -7.23 -8.23 -20.40
N MET A 624 -7.85 -9.03 -19.53
CA MET A 624 -7.55 -9.04 -18.11
C MET A 624 -6.76 -10.29 -17.75
N LEU A 625 -5.55 -10.07 -17.23
CA LEU A 625 -4.77 -11.10 -16.55
C LEU A 625 -5.29 -11.18 -15.11
N ASP A 626 -5.65 -12.37 -14.63
CA ASP A 626 -6.12 -12.59 -13.26
C ASP A 626 -7.27 -11.64 -12.82
N PRO A 627 -8.53 -11.97 -13.15
CA PRO A 627 -9.66 -11.07 -13.03
C PRO A 627 -9.97 -10.68 -11.59
N GLU A 628 -10.29 -9.40 -11.38
CA GLU A 628 -10.77 -8.86 -10.11
C GLU A 628 -12.23 -8.38 -10.23
N ILE A 629 -13.07 -8.75 -9.26
CA ILE A 629 -14.52 -8.49 -9.27
C ILE A 629 -14.85 -6.99 -9.41
N SER A 630 -14.12 -6.12 -8.72
CA SER A 630 -14.38 -4.68 -8.75
C SER A 630 -14.15 -4.07 -10.12
N ILE A 631 -13.14 -4.56 -10.85
CA ILE A 631 -12.79 -4.07 -12.18
C ILE A 631 -13.81 -4.57 -13.20
N ILE A 632 -14.23 -5.83 -13.11
CA ILE A 632 -15.31 -6.36 -13.96
C ILE A 632 -16.57 -5.49 -13.84
N ARG A 633 -16.95 -5.12 -12.61
CA ARG A 633 -18.12 -4.25 -12.37
C ARG A 633 -17.94 -2.82 -12.89
N GLU A 634 -16.73 -2.27 -12.85
CA GLU A 634 -16.44 -0.97 -13.48
C GLU A 634 -16.54 -1.04 -15.01
N ILE A 635 -16.16 -2.16 -15.62
CA ILE A 635 -16.33 -2.41 -17.07
C ILE A 635 -17.82 -2.51 -17.42
N GLU A 636 -18.61 -3.24 -16.64
CA GLU A 636 -20.07 -3.31 -16.79
C GLU A 636 -20.70 -1.91 -16.73
N LEU A 637 -20.28 -1.11 -15.74
CA LEU A 637 -20.76 0.26 -15.56
C LEU A 637 -20.38 1.15 -16.76
N TYR A 638 -19.13 1.04 -17.25
CA TYR A 638 -18.66 1.77 -18.41
C TYR A 638 -19.50 1.42 -19.64
N ALA A 639 -19.73 0.14 -19.89
CA ALA A 639 -20.56 -0.31 -21.01
C ALA A 639 -22.03 0.10 -20.86
N ALA A 640 -22.58 0.15 -19.66
CA ALA A 640 -23.95 0.64 -19.46
C ALA A 640 -24.10 2.14 -19.76
N ILE A 641 -23.06 2.95 -19.47
CA ILE A 641 -23.07 4.40 -19.70
C ILE A 641 -22.75 4.76 -21.16
N PHE A 642 -21.83 4.04 -21.80
CA PHE A 642 -21.33 4.36 -23.14
C PHE A 642 -21.81 3.41 -24.24
N GLY A 643 -22.36 2.26 -23.90
CA GLY A 643 -22.70 1.19 -24.84
C GLY A 643 -23.77 1.57 -25.86
N GLU A 644 -24.69 2.49 -25.53
CA GLU A 644 -25.67 3.01 -26.51
C GLU A 644 -25.04 3.94 -27.55
N LYS A 645 -23.88 4.54 -27.22
CA LYS A 645 -23.17 5.50 -28.10
C LYS A 645 -22.14 4.82 -28.98
N SER A 646 -21.53 3.73 -28.51
CA SER A 646 -20.55 2.95 -29.28
C SER A 646 -21.25 1.96 -30.20
N LYS A 647 -21.01 2.06 -31.52
CA LYS A 647 -21.53 1.08 -32.49
C LYS A 647 -20.79 -0.26 -32.45
N ILE A 648 -19.58 -0.29 -31.89
CA ILE A 648 -18.76 -1.50 -31.69
C ILE A 648 -18.95 -2.01 -30.27
N ALA A 649 -19.27 -3.31 -30.13
CA ALA A 649 -19.40 -3.96 -28.84
C ALA A 649 -18.03 -4.10 -28.15
N LEU A 650 -17.97 -3.78 -26.86
CA LEU A 650 -16.78 -3.95 -26.04
C LEU A 650 -16.51 -5.44 -25.82
N LYS A 651 -15.35 -5.93 -26.23
CA LYS A 651 -14.93 -7.31 -25.98
C LYS A 651 -14.05 -7.38 -24.73
N VAL A 652 -14.31 -8.36 -23.86
CA VAL A 652 -13.54 -8.58 -22.63
C VAL A 652 -13.06 -10.02 -22.60
N ILE A 653 -11.75 -10.23 -22.46
CA ILE A 653 -11.14 -11.55 -22.34
C ILE A 653 -10.56 -11.70 -20.94
N LEU A 654 -11.03 -12.71 -20.20
CA LEU A 654 -10.53 -13.03 -18.86
C LEU A 654 -9.58 -14.24 -18.96
N LEU A 655 -8.34 -14.06 -18.52
CA LEU A 655 -7.34 -15.13 -18.47
C LEU A 655 -7.13 -15.59 -17.01
N THR A 656 -7.47 -16.84 -16.72
CA THR A 656 -7.31 -17.46 -15.39
C THR A 656 -6.58 -18.79 -15.50
N ILE A 657 -5.75 -19.14 -14.51
CA ILE A 657 -5.23 -20.50 -14.38
C ILE A 657 -6.24 -21.34 -13.59
N GLN A 658 -6.71 -22.43 -14.19
CA GLN A 658 -7.63 -23.36 -13.54
C GLN A 658 -7.00 -23.98 -12.28
N ASN A 659 -7.81 -24.23 -11.24
CA ASN A 659 -7.37 -24.84 -9.97
C ASN A 659 -6.15 -24.18 -9.31
N SER A 660 -5.90 -22.91 -9.63
CA SER A 660 -4.91 -22.10 -8.94
C SER A 660 -5.49 -21.49 -7.67
N ILE A 661 -4.62 -21.16 -6.72
CA ILE A 661 -5.01 -20.46 -5.48
C ILE A 661 -5.58 -19.07 -5.78
N ARG A 662 -5.11 -18.42 -6.85
CA ARG A 662 -5.65 -17.12 -7.31
C ARG A 662 -7.07 -17.26 -7.84
N HIS A 663 -7.33 -18.28 -8.65
CA HIS A 663 -8.67 -18.58 -9.13
C HIS A 663 -9.62 -18.97 -7.98
N GLU A 664 -9.17 -19.81 -7.04
CA GLU A 664 -9.96 -20.13 -5.85
C GLU A 664 -10.23 -18.91 -4.98
N ARG A 665 -9.24 -18.04 -4.76
CA ARG A 665 -9.40 -16.77 -4.05
C ARG A 665 -10.43 -15.89 -4.74
N PHE A 666 -10.43 -15.80 -6.07
CA PHE A 666 -11.45 -15.06 -6.81
C PHE A 666 -12.86 -15.60 -6.52
N LEU A 667 -13.06 -16.93 -6.60
CA LEU A 667 -14.36 -17.54 -6.29
C LEU A 667 -14.77 -17.34 -4.83
N ASP A 668 -13.82 -17.47 -3.90
CA ASP A 668 -14.05 -17.25 -2.47
C ASP A 668 -14.43 -15.80 -2.17
N THR A 669 -13.85 -14.82 -2.87
CA THR A 669 -14.24 -13.42 -2.72
C THR A 669 -15.69 -13.16 -3.14
N ILE A 670 -16.20 -13.85 -4.17
CA ILE A 670 -17.61 -13.76 -4.58
C ILE A 670 -18.50 -14.34 -3.47
N LYS A 671 -18.18 -15.54 -2.97
CA LYS A 671 -18.95 -16.21 -1.93
C LYS A 671 -18.96 -15.42 -0.62
N ASN A 672 -17.81 -14.89 -0.20
CA ASN A 672 -17.70 -14.09 1.01
C ASN A 672 -18.48 -12.77 0.89
N GLU A 673 -18.49 -12.13 -0.29
CA GLU A 673 -19.32 -10.95 -0.53
C GLU A 673 -20.81 -11.31 -0.41
N GLU A 674 -21.27 -12.41 -1.01
CA GLU A 674 -22.66 -12.89 -0.94
C GLU A 674 -23.11 -13.14 0.51
N ILE A 675 -22.33 -13.92 1.27
CA ILE A 675 -22.58 -14.19 2.70
C ILE A 675 -22.63 -12.88 3.51
N SER A 676 -21.75 -11.93 3.18
CA SER A 676 -21.71 -10.64 3.85
C SER A 676 -22.97 -9.81 3.58
N TRP A 677 -23.49 -9.83 2.35
CA TRP A 677 -24.74 -9.15 2.04
C TRP A 677 -25.94 -9.75 2.74
N GLU A 678 -26.06 -11.08 2.77
CA GLU A 678 -27.13 -11.74 3.52
C GLU A 678 -27.10 -11.37 5.01
N SER A 679 -25.90 -11.33 5.60
CA SER A 679 -25.73 -10.92 6.98
C SER A 679 -26.15 -9.46 7.20
N LEU A 680 -25.78 -8.54 6.30
CA LEU A 680 -26.21 -7.13 6.39
C LEU A 680 -27.72 -6.96 6.26
N GLU A 681 -28.37 -7.74 5.40
CA GLU A 681 -29.83 -7.74 5.28
C GLU A 681 -30.52 -8.24 6.55
N ARG A 682 -29.96 -9.29 7.19
CA ARG A 682 -30.43 -9.76 8.50
C ARG A 682 -30.29 -8.67 9.55
N HIS A 683 -29.12 -8.02 9.63
CA HIS A 683 -28.90 -6.88 10.54
C HIS A 683 -29.88 -5.75 10.25
N LYS A 684 -30.09 -5.35 9.00
CA LYS A 684 -31.03 -4.28 8.65
C LYS A 684 -32.45 -4.53 9.17
N LYS A 685 -32.88 -5.80 9.26
CA LYS A 685 -34.20 -6.19 9.79
C LYS A 685 -34.28 -6.18 11.33
N THR A 686 -33.17 -6.44 12.02
CA THR A 686 -33.14 -6.60 13.49
C THR A 686 -32.51 -5.44 14.25
N LEU A 687 -31.73 -4.61 13.56
CA LEU A 687 -30.87 -3.61 14.17
C LEU A 687 -31.68 -2.44 14.76
N VAL A 688 -31.51 -2.23 16.06
CA VAL A 688 -31.94 -1.03 16.77
C VAL A 688 -30.70 -0.22 17.10
N VAL A 689 -30.57 0.98 16.50
CA VAL A 689 -29.43 1.87 16.74
C VAL A 689 -29.78 2.88 17.83
N PRO A 690 -29.21 2.78 19.05
CA PRO A 690 -29.35 3.84 20.04
C PRO A 690 -28.52 5.04 19.58
N LEU A 691 -29.20 6.13 19.21
CA LEU A 691 -28.56 7.39 18.80
C LEU A 691 -28.16 8.25 20.01
N SER A 692 -28.71 7.98 21.19
CA SER A 692 -28.55 8.77 22.40
C SER A 692 -27.56 8.12 23.37
N ASP A 693 -26.34 8.66 23.45
CA ASP A 693 -25.50 8.53 24.66
C ASP A 693 -25.20 9.90 25.31
N PHE A 694 -25.47 11.01 24.62
CA PHE A 694 -25.09 12.35 25.08
C PHE A 694 -26.04 13.44 24.56
N THR A 695 -27.03 13.80 25.36
CA THR A 695 -27.59 15.16 25.26
C THR A 695 -26.58 16.15 25.86
N GLU A 696 -26.50 17.36 25.32
CA GLU A 696 -25.66 18.45 25.87
C GLU A 696 -25.99 18.65 27.37
N ASN A 697 -27.24 18.45 27.75
CA ASN A 697 -27.75 18.46 29.12
C ASN A 697 -27.23 17.29 29.99
N GLU A 698 -26.92 16.11 29.44
CA GLU A 698 -26.28 15.00 30.16
C GLU A 698 -24.78 15.17 30.32
N ILE A 699 -24.11 15.81 29.35
CA ILE A 699 -22.72 16.22 29.51
C ILE A 699 -22.65 17.34 30.55
N LEU A 700 -23.52 18.34 30.47
CA LEU A 700 -23.65 19.42 31.46
C LEU A 700 -24.06 18.90 32.85
N SER A 701 -24.91 17.88 32.95
CA SER A 701 -25.27 17.24 34.22
C SER A 701 -24.14 16.37 34.79
N LYS A 702 -23.37 15.67 33.95
CA LYS A 702 -22.14 14.97 34.36
C LYS A 702 -21.01 15.92 34.72
N LEU A 703 -20.96 17.11 34.10
CA LEU A 703 -20.06 18.21 34.45
C LEU A 703 -20.43 18.83 35.81
N SER A 704 -21.73 18.91 36.13
CA SER A 704 -22.24 19.46 37.39
C SER A 704 -22.35 18.45 38.54
N PHE A 705 -22.08 17.15 38.31
CA PHE A 705 -21.90 16.16 39.40
C PHE A 705 -20.60 16.36 40.21
N SER A 706 -19.87 17.44 39.94
CA SER A 706 -18.76 17.93 40.77
C SER A 706 -19.24 18.73 42.00
N SER A 707 -20.55 18.95 42.18
CA SER A 707 -21.13 19.61 43.36
C SER A 707 -21.68 18.62 44.40
N ILE A 708 -20.80 17.83 45.01
CA ILE A 708 -21.01 17.35 46.39
C ILE A 708 -19.80 17.80 47.20
N ASN A 709 -19.84 19.07 47.60
CA ASN A 709 -19.42 19.62 48.89
C ASN A 709 -19.45 21.15 48.77
N GLN A 710 -20.31 21.75 49.59
CA GLN A 710 -20.46 23.20 49.73
C GLN A 710 -19.20 23.83 50.33
N ASP A 711 -19.06 25.12 50.04
CA ASP A 711 -18.17 26.13 50.65
C ASP A 711 -16.73 26.24 50.12
N LYS A 712 -16.56 26.99 49.01
CA LYS A 712 -15.44 27.92 48.74
C LYS A 712 -15.73 28.85 47.54
N PRO A 713 -15.14 30.05 47.49
CA PRO A 713 -15.61 31.15 46.65
C PRO A 713 -15.19 31.00 45.18
N GLU A 714 -15.97 31.67 44.35
CA GLU A 714 -15.88 31.91 42.91
C GLU A 714 -14.45 31.89 42.33
N HIS A 715 -14.05 30.75 41.78
CA HIS A 715 -13.01 30.68 40.75
C HIS A 715 -13.69 30.29 39.42
N GLU A 716 -13.36 31.02 38.36
CA GLU A 716 -13.90 30.92 37.00
C GLU A 716 -14.37 29.49 36.63
N ASN A 717 -15.67 29.36 36.30
CA ASN A 717 -16.33 28.13 35.83
C ASN A 717 -15.73 27.63 34.50
N GLY A 718 -14.49 27.11 34.55
CA GLY A 718 -13.77 26.61 33.40
C GLY A 718 -13.88 25.08 33.28
N PHE A 719 -14.35 24.60 32.13
CA PHE A 719 -14.31 23.18 31.78
C PHE A 719 -12.91 22.60 32.04
N GLN A 720 -12.84 21.43 32.70
CA GLN A 720 -11.60 20.72 32.93
C GLN A 720 -10.88 20.44 31.60
N ARG A 721 -9.62 20.85 31.44
CA ARG A 721 -8.86 20.67 30.19
C ARG A 721 -7.61 19.80 30.32
N VAL A 722 -7.31 18.99 29.32
CA VAL A 722 -6.09 18.16 29.27
C VAL A 722 -5.37 18.44 27.95
N ILE A 723 -4.05 18.67 28.03
CA ILE A 723 -3.21 18.82 26.85
C ILE A 723 -2.78 17.42 26.41
N VAL A 724 -2.97 17.13 25.13
CA VAL A 724 -2.70 15.82 24.53
C VAL A 724 -1.75 15.97 23.37
N ASP A 725 -0.71 15.13 23.34
CA ASP A 725 0.20 15.09 22.20
C ASP A 725 -0.55 14.72 20.91
N ILE A 726 -0.29 15.44 19.81
CA ILE A 726 -0.99 15.22 18.53
C ILE A 726 -0.77 13.80 17.97
N ARG A 727 0.26 13.05 18.40
CA ARG A 727 0.51 11.64 18.02
C ARG A 727 -0.43 10.67 18.74
N GLU A 728 -0.91 11.02 19.93
CA GLU A 728 -1.80 10.19 20.74
C GLU A 728 -3.25 10.13 20.25
N PHE A 729 -3.65 11.01 19.34
CA PHE A 729 -4.99 10.99 18.70
C PHE A 729 -5.23 9.75 17.83
N ARG A 730 -4.22 8.90 17.61
CA ARG A 730 -4.42 7.57 17.03
C ARG A 730 -5.09 6.59 18.03
N SER A 731 -5.02 6.88 19.31
CA SER A 731 -5.57 6.05 20.37
C SER A 731 -7.04 6.40 20.69
N PRO A 732 -7.80 5.48 21.31
CA PRO A 732 -9.15 5.77 21.83
C PRO A 732 -9.19 6.80 22.96
N LEU A 733 -8.10 7.00 23.70
CA LEU A 733 -8.13 7.71 24.98
C LEU A 733 -8.55 9.19 24.85
N PRO A 734 -8.07 9.98 23.87
CA PRO A 734 -8.52 11.36 23.67
C PRO A 734 -10.03 11.45 23.41
N TYR A 735 -10.58 10.54 22.59
CA TYR A 735 -12.02 10.48 22.36
C TYR A 735 -12.80 10.15 23.64
N GLN A 736 -12.31 9.20 24.45
CA GLN A 736 -12.96 8.86 25.74
C GLN A 736 -12.90 9.99 26.76
N LEU A 737 -11.81 10.77 26.79
CA LEU A 737 -11.70 11.98 27.62
C LEU A 737 -12.76 13.01 27.23
N PHE A 738 -12.94 13.22 25.92
CA PHE A 738 -13.98 14.09 25.39
C PHE A 738 -15.38 13.62 25.79
N CYS A 739 -15.69 12.33 25.65
CA CYS A 739 -16.98 11.76 26.08
C CYS A 739 -17.27 11.93 27.58
N LYS A 740 -16.24 12.13 28.41
CA LYS A 740 -16.36 12.39 29.85
C LYS A 740 -16.42 13.88 30.21
N GLY A 741 -16.53 14.76 29.21
CA GLY A 741 -16.65 16.20 29.41
C GLY A 741 -15.33 16.94 29.62
N ILE A 742 -14.18 16.29 29.40
CA ILE A 742 -12.87 16.95 29.49
C ILE A 742 -12.56 17.65 28.15
N LYS A 743 -12.22 18.95 28.20
CA LYS A 743 -11.74 19.70 27.02
C LYS A 743 -10.35 19.20 26.61
N VAL A 744 -10.27 18.49 25.50
CA VAL A 744 -9.03 17.96 24.93
C VAL A 744 -8.35 19.04 24.10
N ILE A 745 -7.10 19.38 24.42
CA ILE A 745 -6.31 20.39 23.71
C ILE A 745 -5.17 19.71 22.95
N PRO A 746 -5.19 19.69 21.60
CA PRO A 746 -4.11 19.10 20.82
C PRO A 746 -2.88 20.01 20.80
N MET A 747 -1.71 19.46 21.13
CA MET A 747 -0.43 20.16 21.02
C MET A 747 0.70 19.20 20.66
N THR A 748 1.77 19.68 20.00
CA THR A 748 2.99 18.87 19.83
C THR A 748 3.82 18.96 21.10
N LEU A 749 3.98 17.85 21.83
CA LEU A 749 4.77 17.77 23.04
C LEU A 749 6.10 17.09 22.74
N GLU A 750 7.21 17.64 23.22
CA GLU A 750 8.49 16.92 23.18
C GLU A 750 8.58 15.85 24.28
N ILE A 751 7.96 16.12 25.44
CA ILE A 751 8.08 15.33 26.66
C ILE A 751 6.69 14.91 27.15
N GLY A 752 6.46 13.59 27.18
CA GLY A 752 5.21 12.97 27.63
C GLY A 752 4.05 13.03 26.63
N ASP A 753 2.97 12.34 26.97
CA ASP A 753 1.82 12.12 26.10
C ASP A 753 0.59 12.94 26.51
N TYR A 754 0.36 13.07 27.82
CA TYR A 754 -0.76 13.83 28.38
C TYR A 754 -0.29 14.72 29.53
N VAL A 755 -0.56 16.02 29.47
CA VAL A 755 -0.30 16.96 30.56
C VAL A 755 -1.63 17.28 31.26
N ILE A 756 -1.75 16.84 32.51
CA ILE A 756 -2.99 16.91 33.29
C ILE A 756 -3.09 18.23 34.06
N SER A 757 -1.97 18.66 34.63
CA SER A 757 -1.77 19.85 35.45
C SER A 757 -0.31 20.32 35.34
N ARG A 758 0.07 21.42 36.00
CA ARG A 758 1.45 21.97 35.99
C ARG A 758 2.50 20.94 36.43
N ASP A 759 2.13 20.07 37.35
CA ASP A 759 2.99 19.11 38.05
C ASP A 759 2.91 17.68 37.50
N VAL A 760 1.84 17.34 36.77
CA VAL A 760 1.52 15.96 36.40
C VAL A 760 1.55 15.76 34.90
N CYS A 761 2.43 14.86 34.48
CA CYS A 761 2.56 14.41 33.11
C CYS A 761 2.49 12.89 33.04
N ILE A 762 1.74 12.38 32.06
CA ILE A 762 1.51 10.95 31.84
C ILE A 762 2.22 10.53 30.55
N GLU A 763 2.96 9.43 30.62
CA GLU A 763 3.39 8.61 29.47
C GLU A 763 2.47 7.39 29.41
N ARG A 764 1.78 7.18 28.28
CA ARG A 764 0.90 6.04 28.07
C ARG A 764 1.65 4.92 27.35
N LYS A 765 1.55 3.69 27.86
CA LYS A 765 2.11 2.49 27.21
C LYS A 765 1.09 1.36 27.17
N SER A 766 0.98 0.70 26.02
CA SER A 766 0.40 -0.64 25.97
C SER A 766 1.36 -1.65 26.59
N LEU A 767 0.89 -2.85 26.96
CA LEU A 767 1.76 -3.89 27.53
C LEU A 767 2.92 -4.25 26.58
N GLN A 768 2.65 -4.38 25.28
CA GLN A 768 3.67 -4.70 24.28
C GLN A 768 4.67 -3.56 24.10
N ASP A 769 4.20 -2.31 24.07
CA ASP A 769 5.08 -1.15 23.97
C ASP A 769 5.94 -1.00 25.24
N LEU A 770 5.42 -1.37 26.41
CA LEU A 770 6.18 -1.40 27.65
C LEU A 770 7.34 -2.39 27.55
N ILE A 771 7.08 -3.63 27.14
CA ILE A 771 8.12 -4.67 27.00
C ILE A 771 9.19 -4.24 25.99
N ASN A 772 8.77 -3.77 24.81
CA ASN A 772 9.68 -3.33 23.75
C ASN A 772 10.52 -2.12 24.18
N SER A 773 9.90 -1.14 24.85
CA SER A 773 10.58 0.08 25.29
C SER A 773 11.51 -0.15 26.49
N LEU A 774 11.22 -1.12 27.35
CA LEU A 774 12.12 -1.58 28.40
C LEU A 774 13.33 -2.32 27.82
N ASN A 775 13.11 -3.21 26.85
CA ASN A 775 14.20 -3.97 26.22
C ASN A 775 15.16 -3.07 25.43
N ASN A 776 14.64 -2.04 24.76
CA ASN A 776 15.45 -1.13 23.96
C ASN A 776 15.94 0.11 24.76
N GLY A 777 15.68 0.18 26.07
CA GLY A 777 16.09 1.29 26.94
C GLY A 777 15.37 2.63 26.71
N ARG A 778 14.49 2.73 25.71
CA ARG A 778 13.74 3.95 25.36
C ARG A 778 12.87 4.47 26.50
N LEU A 779 12.23 3.58 27.27
CA LEU A 779 11.35 4.03 28.36
C LEU A 779 12.11 4.81 29.43
N PHE A 780 13.34 4.37 29.74
CA PHE A 780 14.16 5.01 30.76
C PHE A 780 14.49 6.46 30.39
N THR A 781 14.88 6.72 29.14
CA THR A 781 15.18 8.07 28.67
C THR A 781 13.94 8.96 28.68
N GLN A 782 12.79 8.45 28.21
CA GLN A 782 11.51 9.18 28.26
C GLN A 782 11.17 9.63 29.69
N LEU A 783 11.33 8.74 30.66
CA LEU A 783 10.98 9.05 32.05
C LEU A 783 11.98 9.95 32.76
N GLN A 784 13.27 9.89 32.40
CA GLN A 784 14.24 10.87 32.86
C GLN A 784 13.83 12.28 32.43
N TRP A 785 13.38 12.46 31.19
CA TRP A 785 12.88 13.74 30.71
C TRP A 785 11.62 14.18 31.47
N ILE A 786 10.62 13.30 31.62
CA ILE A 786 9.39 13.66 32.35
C ILE A 786 9.71 14.02 33.82
N SER A 787 10.54 13.24 34.51
CA SER A 787 10.90 13.49 35.91
C SER A 787 11.73 14.75 36.15
N ARG A 788 12.40 15.28 35.12
CA ARG A 788 13.14 16.55 35.21
C ARG A 788 12.22 17.76 35.16
N HIS A 789 11.15 17.69 34.37
CA HIS A 789 10.26 18.83 34.11
C HIS A 789 8.95 18.80 34.90
N TYR A 790 8.52 17.62 35.35
CA TYR A 790 7.28 17.41 36.11
C TYR A 790 7.58 16.74 37.44
N SER A 791 7.00 17.24 38.53
CA SER A 791 7.21 16.69 39.87
C SER A 791 6.47 15.36 40.09
N VAL A 792 5.41 15.10 39.32
CA VAL A 792 4.64 13.85 39.35
C VAL A 792 4.68 13.17 37.97
N PRO A 793 5.77 12.46 37.64
CA PRO A 793 5.84 11.63 36.44
C PRO A 793 4.97 10.38 36.62
N VAL A 794 4.02 10.16 35.71
CA VAL A 794 3.10 9.01 35.74
C VAL A 794 3.31 8.14 34.50
N ILE A 795 3.40 6.83 34.69
CA ILE A 795 3.31 5.85 33.60
C ILE A 795 1.93 5.20 33.68
N LEU A 796 1.13 5.37 32.63
CA LEU A 796 -0.16 4.72 32.49
C LEU A 796 -0.01 3.49 31.59
N ILE A 797 -0.15 2.31 32.18
CA ILE A 797 -0.08 1.02 31.50
C ILE A 797 -1.50 0.55 31.20
N GLU A 798 -1.84 0.41 29.92
CA GLU A 798 -3.13 -0.11 29.46
C GLU A 798 -3.02 -1.60 29.11
N LEU A 799 -3.86 -2.42 29.76
CA LEU A 799 -4.09 -3.83 29.47
C LEU A 799 -5.19 -3.90 28.41
N ASN A 800 -4.87 -4.30 27.18
CA ASN A 800 -5.78 -4.13 26.04
C ASN A 800 -6.63 -5.38 25.74
N GLN A 801 -6.39 -6.52 26.39
CA GLN A 801 -7.06 -7.78 26.06
C GLN A 801 -7.75 -8.44 27.26
N LEU A 802 -8.95 -8.99 27.02
CA LEU A 802 -9.72 -9.80 28.00
C LEU A 802 -8.95 -11.03 28.49
N THR A 803 -8.04 -11.57 27.67
CA THR A 803 -7.16 -12.71 28.00
C THR A 803 -6.05 -12.34 29.00
N GLU A 804 -5.57 -11.08 28.99
CA GLU A 804 -4.69 -10.54 30.04
C GLU A 804 -5.44 -10.46 31.38
N GLN A 805 -6.76 -10.27 31.36
CA GLN A 805 -7.60 -10.15 32.56
C GLN A 805 -8.03 -11.53 33.11
N LEU A 806 -8.36 -12.49 32.24
CA LEU A 806 -8.87 -13.81 32.63
C LEU A 806 -7.79 -14.77 33.14
N ASN A 807 -6.53 -14.62 32.71
CA ASN A 807 -5.42 -15.39 33.28
C ASN A 807 -5.10 -15.03 34.75
N HIS A 808 -5.71 -13.96 35.28
CA HIS A 808 -5.57 -13.54 36.68
C HIS A 808 -6.76 -13.91 37.58
N HIS A 809 -7.89 -14.36 37.01
CA HIS A 809 -9.07 -14.74 37.78
C HIS A 809 -9.29 -16.25 37.75
N GLY A 810 -8.55 -17.00 38.57
CA GLY A 810 -8.84 -18.44 38.73
C GLY A 810 -7.93 -19.28 39.61
N LYS A 811 -6.77 -18.77 40.08
CA LYS A 811 -5.97 -19.46 41.11
C LYS A 811 -5.43 -18.45 42.11
N GLN A 812 -6.11 -18.31 43.24
CA GLN A 812 -5.60 -17.60 44.42
C GLN A 812 -4.51 -18.41 45.15
N HIS A 813 -3.50 -18.89 44.43
CA HIS A 813 -2.33 -19.51 45.03
C HIS A 813 -1.08 -18.99 44.34
N ASN A 814 -0.49 -17.97 44.98
CA ASN A 814 0.78 -17.33 44.67
C ASN A 814 0.80 -16.61 43.31
N PHE A 815 1.36 -15.39 43.33
CA PHE A 815 1.91 -14.74 42.13
C PHE A 815 2.72 -15.77 41.35
N THR A 816 2.14 -16.35 40.29
CA THR A 816 2.88 -17.24 39.41
C THR A 816 3.52 -16.35 38.35
N PRO A 817 4.86 -16.20 38.37
CA PRO A 817 5.55 -15.37 37.39
C PRO A 817 5.37 -15.97 36.00
N ILE A 818 5.19 -15.09 35.01
CA ILE A 818 5.13 -15.40 33.58
C ILE A 818 6.40 -16.20 33.21
N LYS A 819 6.31 -17.52 33.06
CA LYS A 819 7.51 -18.36 32.96
C LYS A 819 8.33 -18.05 31.68
N SER A 820 9.65 -17.94 31.90
CA SER A 820 10.83 -17.86 31.02
C SER A 820 11.37 -16.51 30.52
N ASN A 821 10.70 -15.36 30.69
CA ASN A 821 11.31 -14.03 30.44
C ASN A 821 10.83 -12.92 31.40
N SER A 822 10.03 -13.26 32.42
CA SER A 822 9.40 -12.26 33.29
C SER A 822 10.29 -11.70 34.39
N LEU A 823 11.26 -12.50 34.86
CA LEU A 823 12.21 -12.03 35.85
C LEU A 823 12.93 -10.79 35.30
N ASP A 824 13.23 -10.78 34.01
CA ASP A 824 13.86 -9.65 33.31
C ASP A 824 12.96 -8.40 33.23
N ILE A 825 11.67 -8.54 32.94
CA ILE A 825 10.77 -7.38 32.85
C ILE A 825 10.55 -6.77 34.24
N TYR A 826 10.25 -7.59 35.24
CA TYR A 826 10.05 -7.12 36.61
C TYR A 826 11.35 -6.55 37.19
N THR A 827 12.50 -7.17 36.95
CA THR A 827 13.80 -6.62 37.39
C THR A 827 14.10 -5.30 36.67
N LYS A 828 13.86 -5.17 35.37
CA LYS A 828 14.01 -3.90 34.64
C LYS A 828 13.07 -2.80 35.18
N LEU A 829 11.83 -3.14 35.53
CA LEU A 829 10.90 -2.22 36.18
C LEU A 829 11.37 -1.83 37.59
N ILE A 830 11.86 -2.77 38.38
CA ILE A 830 12.42 -2.50 39.72
C ILE A 830 13.65 -1.59 39.60
N LEU A 831 14.55 -1.86 38.64
CA LEU A 831 15.71 -1.00 38.36
C LEU A 831 15.27 0.41 37.96
N LEU A 832 14.24 0.53 37.12
CA LEU A 832 13.69 1.81 36.70
C LEU A 832 13.13 2.60 37.90
N VAL A 833 12.34 1.96 38.78
CA VAL A 833 11.82 2.56 40.02
C VAL A 833 12.97 3.00 40.94
N ARG A 834 14.02 2.18 41.07
CA ARG A 834 15.20 2.50 41.87
C ARG A 834 15.95 3.72 41.35
N HIS A 835 16.06 3.89 40.04
CA HIS A 835 16.75 5.03 39.43
C HIS A 835 15.91 6.31 39.40
N ILE A 836 14.58 6.21 39.34
CA ILE A 836 13.68 7.35 39.27
C ILE A 836 12.56 7.18 40.32
N PRO A 837 12.83 7.51 41.60
CA PRO A 837 11.94 7.15 42.73
C PRO A 837 10.60 7.90 42.73
N ASN A 838 10.49 9.02 42.01
CA ASN A 838 9.28 9.85 41.99
C ASN A 838 8.21 9.35 40.99
N ILE A 839 8.52 8.32 40.19
CA ILE A 839 7.59 7.75 39.21
C ILE A 839 6.40 7.07 39.88
N LYS A 840 5.21 7.31 39.33
CA LYS A 840 3.97 6.63 39.70
C LYS A 840 3.52 5.70 38.59
N PHE A 841 3.18 4.46 38.94
CA PHE A 841 2.60 3.49 38.03
C PHE A 841 1.09 3.47 38.18
N VAL A 842 0.38 3.56 37.05
CA VAL A 842 -1.07 3.46 36.97
C VAL A 842 -1.41 2.33 36.02
N TRP A 843 -2.13 1.33 36.52
CA TRP A 843 -2.61 0.21 35.72
C TRP A 843 -4.07 0.45 35.34
N SER A 844 -4.39 0.28 34.06
CA SER A 844 -5.73 0.48 33.53
C SER A 844 -6.15 -0.70 32.67
N SER A 845 -7.41 -1.09 32.78
CA SER A 845 -8.00 -2.24 32.08
C SER A 845 -8.50 -1.93 30.67
N ASN A 846 -8.71 -0.65 30.34
CA ASN A 846 -9.06 -0.17 29.00
C ASN A 846 -9.02 1.37 28.98
N SER A 847 -9.06 1.97 27.79
CA SER A 847 -8.97 3.43 27.64
C SER A 847 -10.20 4.19 28.19
N SER A 848 -11.36 3.55 28.30
CA SER A 848 -12.49 4.14 29.02
C SER A 848 -12.19 4.22 30.52
N PHE A 849 -11.57 3.22 31.12
CA PHE A 849 -11.14 3.28 32.52
C PHE A 849 -9.97 4.26 32.70
N SER A 850 -9.03 4.33 31.76
CA SER A 850 -7.94 5.30 31.75
C SER A 850 -8.46 6.74 31.79
N SER A 851 -9.49 7.06 31.01
CA SER A 851 -10.11 8.38 31.05
C SER A 851 -10.79 8.68 32.40
N LEU A 852 -11.28 7.65 33.12
CA LEU A 852 -11.82 7.82 34.48
C LEU A 852 -10.70 8.13 35.47
N ILE A 853 -9.56 7.43 35.34
CA ILE A 853 -8.39 7.67 36.19
C ILE A 853 -7.85 9.08 35.97
N ILE A 854 -7.72 9.51 34.71
CA ILE A 854 -7.29 10.87 34.37
C ILE A 854 -8.25 11.91 34.98
N LEU A 855 -9.56 11.70 34.89
CA LEU A 855 -10.55 12.56 35.52
C LEU A 855 -10.34 12.66 37.05
N ARG A 856 -10.08 11.52 37.71
CA ARG A 856 -9.79 11.49 39.15
C ARG A 856 -8.46 12.15 39.50
N LEU A 857 -7.41 11.94 38.70
CA LEU A 857 -6.11 12.60 38.86
C LEU A 857 -6.19 14.10 38.66
N LYS A 858 -7.17 14.58 37.89
CA LYS A 858 -7.39 15.99 37.63
C LYS A 858 -8.24 16.69 38.70
N ASN A 859 -8.99 15.93 39.49
CA ASN A 859 -9.86 16.49 40.51
C ASN A 859 -9.07 17.35 41.52
N ASN A 860 -9.57 18.55 41.84
CA ASN A 860 -8.91 19.53 42.72
C ASN A 860 -7.48 19.95 42.31
N ARG A 861 -7.11 19.84 41.03
CA ARG A 861 -5.83 20.33 40.50
C ARG A 861 -5.99 21.51 39.55
N GLU A 862 -4.93 22.31 39.46
CA GLU A 862 -4.84 23.45 38.53
C GLU A 862 -4.91 23.00 37.06
N GLN A 863 -5.37 23.91 36.19
CA GLN A 863 -5.38 23.66 34.75
C GLN A 863 -3.96 23.71 34.17
N PRO A 864 -3.64 22.86 33.18
CA PRO A 864 -2.32 22.86 32.56
C PRO A 864 -2.11 24.16 31.75
N ASN A 865 -0.89 24.71 31.78
CA ASN A 865 -0.52 25.92 31.05
C ASN A 865 0.04 25.57 29.66
N LEU A 866 -0.58 26.10 28.61
CA LEU A 866 -0.26 25.84 27.21
C LEU A 866 1.11 26.38 26.81
N GLN A 867 1.47 27.58 27.28
CA GLN A 867 2.74 28.22 26.92
C GLN A 867 3.91 27.41 27.48
N ILE A 868 3.85 27.07 28.76
CA ILE A 868 4.90 26.30 29.43
C ILE A 868 5.09 24.94 28.76
N ALA A 869 4.00 24.22 28.51
CA ALA A 869 4.05 22.90 27.88
C ALA A 869 4.56 22.95 26.42
N SER A 870 4.40 24.08 25.72
CA SER A 870 4.99 24.28 24.37
C SER A 870 6.48 24.62 24.39
N THR A 871 6.96 25.27 25.45
CA THR A 871 8.37 25.72 25.59
C THR A 871 9.28 24.65 26.18
N ILE A 872 8.72 23.67 26.90
CA ILE A 872 9.51 22.58 27.47
C ILE A 872 10.07 21.73 26.32
N ASN A 873 11.39 21.79 26.17
CA ASN A 873 12.14 21.02 25.21
C ASN A 873 13.18 20.14 25.91
N THR A 874 13.73 19.18 25.18
CA THR A 874 14.81 18.31 25.68
C THR A 874 16.18 19.01 25.72
N GLY A 875 16.30 20.27 25.31
CA GLY A 875 17.56 21.02 25.23
C GLY A 875 18.59 20.46 24.22
N ILE A 876 18.31 19.34 23.56
CA ILE A 876 19.20 18.70 22.57
C ILE A 876 19.35 19.57 21.31
N LEU A 877 18.36 20.43 21.03
CA LEU A 877 18.37 21.36 19.90
C LEU A 877 18.93 22.75 20.26
N ASP A 878 18.93 23.14 21.53
CA ASP A 878 19.30 24.51 21.97
C ASP A 878 20.81 24.73 22.15
N ILE A 879 21.62 23.65 22.21
CA ILE A 879 23.09 23.74 22.25
C ILE A 879 23.67 24.19 20.88
N ASN A 880 22.84 24.42 19.85
CA ASN A 880 23.29 24.61 18.47
C ASN A 880 23.03 25.99 17.83
N TYR A 881 22.60 27.02 18.57
CA TYR A 881 22.35 28.34 17.95
C TYR A 881 22.95 29.58 18.63
N ASN A 882 23.51 29.49 19.85
CA ASN A 882 23.97 30.70 20.56
C ASN A 882 25.49 30.80 20.83
N ASP A 883 26.31 29.81 20.46
CA ASP A 883 27.77 29.84 20.71
C ASP A 883 28.63 30.17 19.49
N ILE A 884 28.10 30.90 18.51
CA ILE A 884 28.93 31.64 17.55
C ILE A 884 28.43 33.08 17.50
N THR A 885 29.24 33.97 18.04
CA THR A 885 29.09 35.42 17.96
C THR A 885 28.79 35.84 16.52
N VAL A 886 27.66 36.56 16.37
CA VAL A 886 27.06 37.04 15.12
C VAL A 886 27.94 38.05 14.35
N ASP A 887 29.14 38.36 14.84
CA ASP A 887 30.00 39.42 14.32
C ASP A 887 31.11 38.96 13.36
N GLU A 888 31.44 37.67 13.26
CA GLU A 888 32.44 37.18 12.30
C GLU A 888 31.86 36.69 10.96
N TYR A 889 30.57 36.31 10.91
CA TYR A 889 29.95 35.78 9.69
C TYR A 889 29.56 36.87 8.65
N LYS A 890 29.56 38.15 9.06
CA LYS A 890 29.21 39.28 8.16
C LYS A 890 30.39 39.83 7.36
N LYS A 891 31.62 39.39 7.59
CA LYS A 891 32.81 39.88 6.86
C LYS A 891 33.27 39.01 5.69
N THR A 892 32.79 37.77 5.54
CA THR A 892 33.31 36.84 4.51
C THR A 892 32.33 36.46 3.40
N VAL A 893 31.05 36.87 3.45
CA VAL A 893 30.08 36.59 2.37
C VAL A 893 29.74 37.85 1.58
N LYS A 894 30.69 38.30 0.75
CA LYS A 894 30.37 39.03 -0.48
C LYS A 894 30.57 38.09 -1.66
N LYS A 895 29.50 37.91 -2.43
CA LYS A 895 29.35 37.13 -3.68
C LYS A 895 29.16 35.62 -3.50
N GLY A 896 27.90 35.23 -3.24
CA GLY A 896 27.36 33.90 -3.49
C GLY A 896 25.85 33.96 -3.45
N LYS A 897 25.18 33.59 -4.56
CA LYS A 897 23.72 33.67 -4.72
C LYS A 897 23.00 32.89 -3.62
N LYS A 898 22.01 33.50 -2.95
CA LYS A 898 21.12 32.82 -2.01
C LYS A 898 20.20 31.86 -2.78
N ARG A 899 20.45 30.55 -2.72
CA ARG A 899 19.47 29.52 -3.15
C ARG A 899 18.29 29.49 -2.17
N LYS A 900 17.06 29.50 -2.70
CA LYS A 900 15.81 29.33 -1.92
C LYS A 900 15.70 27.86 -1.53
N PHE A 901 15.67 27.56 -0.23
CA PHE A 901 15.36 26.23 0.28
C PHE A 901 13.89 25.89 -0.01
N THR A 902 13.63 24.88 -0.85
CA THR A 902 12.30 24.28 -1.06
C THR A 902 12.05 23.18 -0.01
N SER A 903 10.79 22.87 0.29
CA SER A 903 10.41 21.98 1.41
C SER A 903 10.68 20.49 1.15
N ASP A 904 10.83 20.06 -0.10
CA ASP A 904 11.00 18.64 -0.44
C ASP A 904 12.43 18.13 -0.22
N THR A 905 13.44 18.99 -0.36
CA THR A 905 14.85 18.69 -0.02
C THR A 905 15.03 18.37 1.47
N SER A 906 14.14 18.85 2.34
CA SER A 906 14.20 18.55 3.78
C SER A 906 13.85 17.10 4.12
N LYS A 907 12.97 16.45 3.34
CA LYS A 907 12.57 15.04 3.58
C LYS A 907 13.64 14.07 3.11
N SER A 908 14.20 14.28 1.91
CA SER A 908 15.31 13.45 1.42
C SER A 908 16.55 13.60 2.30
N SER A 909 16.83 14.84 2.75
CA SER A 909 17.89 15.11 3.73
C SER A 909 17.64 14.40 5.07
N TYR A 910 16.40 14.33 5.55
CA TYR A 910 16.06 13.57 6.77
C TYR A 910 16.35 12.08 6.63
N TYR A 911 15.94 11.43 5.53
CA TYR A 911 16.21 10.00 5.33
C TYR A 911 17.70 9.71 5.12
N ALA A 912 18.40 10.58 4.40
CA ALA A 912 19.85 10.46 4.21
C ALA A 912 20.60 10.65 5.54
N THR A 913 20.27 11.67 6.31
CA THR A 913 20.92 11.94 7.61
C THR A 913 20.61 10.85 8.63
N THR A 914 19.37 10.38 8.70
CA THR A 914 19.01 9.26 9.59
C THR A 914 19.72 7.97 9.20
N PHE A 915 19.81 7.64 7.91
CA PHE A 915 20.61 6.50 7.44
C PHE A 915 22.10 6.64 7.83
N LEU A 916 22.70 7.81 7.56
CA LEU A 916 24.10 8.06 7.89
C LEU A 916 24.37 7.94 9.41
N MET A 917 23.45 8.38 10.28
CA MET A 917 23.61 8.22 11.74
C MET A 917 23.66 6.76 12.21
N HIS A 918 23.19 5.80 11.41
CA HIS A 918 23.31 4.37 11.75
C HIS A 918 24.64 3.77 11.31
N LEU A 919 25.46 4.48 10.51
CA LEU A 919 26.76 4.00 10.09
C LEU A 919 27.81 4.25 11.18
N PRO A 920 28.67 3.26 11.47
CA PRO A 920 29.71 3.39 12.48
C PRO A 920 30.71 4.48 12.08
N GLY A 921 31.10 5.29 13.06
CA GLY A 921 31.94 6.48 12.84
C GLY A 921 31.16 7.76 12.56
N ILE A 922 29.86 7.70 12.26
CA ILE A 922 29.01 8.90 12.09
C ILE A 922 28.24 9.16 13.39
N ASN A 923 28.25 10.42 13.84
CA ASN A 923 27.59 10.88 15.05
C ASN A 923 26.92 12.26 14.81
N SER A 924 26.15 12.73 15.79
CA SER A 924 25.43 14.00 15.70
C SER A 924 26.33 15.23 15.54
N LYS A 925 27.62 15.12 15.87
CA LYS A 925 28.61 16.20 15.76
C LYS A 925 29.24 16.28 14.36
N ASN A 926 29.59 15.13 13.76
CA ASN A 926 30.30 15.07 12.49
C ASN A 926 29.41 14.93 11.25
N ILE A 927 28.12 14.58 11.42
CA ILE A 927 27.19 14.41 10.30
C ILE A 927 26.98 15.70 9.49
N LYS A 928 27.01 16.86 10.14
CA LYS A 928 26.93 18.17 9.45
C LYS A 928 28.13 18.40 8.54
N VAL A 929 29.31 17.92 8.93
CA VAL A 929 30.54 18.03 8.13
C VAL A 929 30.41 17.18 6.87
N ILE A 930 29.99 15.92 7.01
CA ILE A 930 29.78 15.01 5.87
C ILE A 930 28.72 15.57 4.91
N THR A 931 27.55 15.94 5.43
CA THR A 931 26.43 16.43 4.60
C THR A 931 26.70 17.79 3.95
N SER A 932 27.63 18.57 4.48
CA SER A 932 28.10 19.81 3.84
C SER A 932 29.13 19.58 2.74
N LYS A 933 29.81 18.44 2.74
CA LYS A 933 30.94 18.13 1.84
C LYS A 933 30.59 17.18 0.72
N PHE A 934 29.69 16.23 0.96
CA PHE A 934 29.22 15.26 -0.03
C PHE A 934 27.79 15.62 -0.44
N CYS A 935 27.56 15.67 -1.74
CA CYS A 935 26.25 15.99 -2.33
C CYS A 935 25.31 14.78 -2.30
N SER A 936 25.87 13.56 -2.35
CA SER A 936 25.08 12.32 -2.35
C SER A 936 25.70 11.21 -1.49
N ILE A 937 24.88 10.26 -1.05
CA ILE A 937 25.34 9.05 -0.34
C ILE A 937 26.27 8.21 -1.25
N LYS A 938 26.01 8.23 -2.56
CA LYS A 938 26.84 7.54 -3.56
C LYS A 938 28.28 8.08 -3.56
N GLU A 939 28.47 9.39 -3.44
CA GLU A 939 29.80 9.97 -3.31
C GLU A 939 30.50 9.55 -2.02
N ILE A 940 29.77 9.41 -0.91
CA ILE A 940 30.32 8.91 0.36
C ILE A 940 30.79 7.46 0.20
N PHE A 941 30.03 6.62 -0.51
CA PHE A 941 30.39 5.21 -0.75
C PHE A 941 31.60 5.06 -1.67
N ASN A 942 31.79 6.00 -2.60
CA ASN A 942 32.95 6.01 -3.50
C ASN A 942 34.14 6.81 -2.95
N ALA A 943 34.04 7.38 -1.75
CA ALA A 943 35.08 8.21 -1.17
C ALA A 943 36.29 7.38 -0.73
N SER A 944 37.51 7.90 -0.97
CA SER A 944 38.73 7.23 -0.53
C SER A 944 38.91 7.32 0.98
N LEU A 945 39.65 6.38 1.56
CA LEU A 945 39.99 6.38 3.00
C LEU A 945 40.60 7.71 3.45
N GLU A 946 41.47 8.31 2.64
CA GLU A 946 42.11 9.60 2.93
C GLU A 946 41.08 10.74 3.03
N THR A 947 40.12 10.79 2.11
CA THR A 947 39.07 11.82 2.14
C THR A 947 38.13 11.68 3.34
N LEU A 948 37.78 10.45 3.71
CA LEU A 948 36.93 10.18 4.88
C LEU A 948 37.67 10.46 6.19
N THR A 949 38.94 10.07 6.31
CA THR A 949 39.75 10.34 7.51
C THR A 949 40.08 11.83 7.68
N TYR A 950 40.27 12.57 6.58
CA TYR A 950 40.44 14.02 6.63
C TYR A 950 39.22 14.74 7.21
N HIS A 951 38.00 14.31 6.85
CA HIS A 951 36.76 14.96 7.29
C HIS A 951 36.21 14.44 8.62
N LEU A 952 36.42 13.17 8.96
CA LEU A 952 35.84 12.53 10.14
C LEU A 952 36.83 12.30 11.29
N GLY A 953 38.12 12.47 11.02
CA GLY A 953 39.21 12.05 11.88
C GLY A 953 39.60 10.60 11.64
N ALA A 954 40.83 10.24 12.05
CA ALA A 954 41.44 8.95 11.74
C ALA A 954 40.61 7.74 12.20
N SER A 955 40.04 7.77 13.41
CA SER A 955 39.26 6.64 13.95
C SER A 955 37.88 6.48 13.31
N ASN A 956 37.12 7.57 13.20
CA ASN A 956 35.77 7.55 12.64
C ASN A 956 35.79 7.31 11.12
N GLY A 957 36.74 7.93 10.41
CA GLY A 957 36.89 7.76 8.96
C GLY A 957 37.34 6.35 8.59
N THR A 958 38.26 5.74 9.35
CA THR A 958 38.64 4.32 9.14
C THR A 958 37.49 3.38 9.45
N SER A 959 36.74 3.62 10.54
CA SER A 959 35.56 2.80 10.87
C SER A 959 34.49 2.84 9.79
N LEU A 960 34.19 4.04 9.27
CA LEU A 960 33.22 4.21 8.19
C LEU A 960 33.69 3.53 6.89
N PHE A 961 34.95 3.76 6.50
CA PHE A 961 35.52 3.16 5.29
C PHE A 961 35.51 1.63 5.34
N ARG A 962 35.91 1.05 6.48
CA ARG A 962 35.87 -0.41 6.72
C ARG A 962 34.47 -0.97 6.54
N THR A 963 33.47 -0.36 7.18
CA THR A 963 32.08 -0.84 7.06
C THR A 963 31.53 -0.76 5.63
N LEU A 964 32.03 0.16 4.80
CA LEU A 964 31.59 0.32 3.42
C LEU A 964 32.30 -0.63 2.43
N HIS A 965 33.54 -1.05 2.72
CA HIS A 965 34.40 -1.75 1.76
C HIS A 965 34.87 -3.15 2.21
N GLU A 966 34.59 -3.55 3.46
CA GLU A 966 34.89 -4.91 3.91
C GLU A 966 33.90 -5.93 3.33
N ASP A 967 34.42 -7.05 2.84
CA ASP A 967 33.62 -8.16 2.33
C ASP A 967 32.85 -8.85 3.46
N CYS A 968 31.56 -9.15 3.25
CA CYS A 968 30.70 -9.82 4.23
C CYS A 968 31.20 -11.21 4.70
N SER A 969 32.28 -11.76 4.13
CA SER A 969 32.88 -13.03 4.55
C SER A 969 33.56 -12.98 5.92
N GLU A 970 33.98 -11.80 6.41
CA GLU A 970 34.75 -11.70 7.66
C GLU A 970 33.90 -11.41 8.91
N ILE A 971 32.62 -11.06 8.74
CA ILE A 971 31.75 -10.60 9.85
C ILE A 971 30.99 -11.77 10.52
N TYR A 972 30.98 -12.96 9.91
CA TYR A 972 30.31 -14.17 10.42
C TYR A 972 31.30 -15.28 10.81
N VAL A 973 32.33 -14.94 11.58
CA VAL A 973 33.10 -15.91 12.38
C VAL A 973 32.61 -15.89 13.82
#